data_AF-A0A953Z8P9-F1
#
_entry.id   AF-A0A953Z8P9-F1
#
_cell.length_a   1.000
_cell.length_b   1.000
_cell.length_c   1.000
_cell.angle_alpha   90.00
_cell.angle_beta   90.00
_cell.angle_gamma   90.00
#
_symmetry.space_group_name_H-M   'P 1'
#
loop_
_entity.id
_entity.type
_entity.pdbx_description
1 polymer ?
#
loop_
_entity_poly.entity_id
_entity_poly.type
_entity_poly.pdbx_seq_one_letter_code
_entity_poly.pdbx_strand_id
1 'polypeptide(L)'
;MLGLESIGRIERFPLRRVAVLLLCVLGLASCTSLHRKLRPEHQIPILSKLGRDCDELPKRVTLVPTKPDGAGIELAIHEFGSDEHDRVVVAIHGVLSDYRCWRYVTGGIGTDFDVWAIDLPGCGDSDCPDPDSDPAAYSPTWMARHVLGALRSRLASREHPVAITLMCHSLGGAVGLRMLGDAELRSEYADVLDRVDGAVLIAPFDFTIGQTNPTFVELATLRDLKLALGTATGVLRRLTAKAIYSSGVDADRMPVEEFDRTYEILIDTARRRAMQAMLARAVPRDADGQIVWEAALELASDYENVDVPCLIIWGERDETILSASGYALRERIPDARLRLISECMHCVPIEEPLLCIELLRHFVADGLDDGPGVERLTRRPVMQVAWEGEQTSAASAKRESVTRRREQPVPGAPSSVTVLRGRDLTRSGARHLSDALRVVPGVEVQRISSTESGVAFRGYADSTTALQGTLGLVDGRQVYNQFLGNVLWDQLPVRLEDVKRIEVIRGPGSFIHGPNAMHGVVSIETKSPLEYEEDSVSTIAHAGNHGSLVIGNTVVGRAEGSGIKATAQWEDIDPFDPSTTSGQNKGFFETAFETELDNDPNHVLGLSGGFAQQEFDLLLPSLDVIPSSGVHSRSRDLFVSAHYRAGDPDVRSFEARTSWSGFNSESTTLGLYPSFGVDLDTFDIDLQSTWREDIHLLTIGLGYRHSTFETHDLDVSGGRHSVDQGWLFAQEEVRPTESLSLTLGLRGDGHSQIESSLSPRVALVWECTDDHFLRASAGRGFRSPSLRELWFDMPVQGVPGVPGTLTIGGNSDLDPESLTSFELGYSGAWGTLLGIAPGTIIPTDETSSDHQLELGVNGFFNRVDDLISFEPDPGDPTRVIPANQDDEDAYGFEVEGRYVFSDSMAVFANLTKVIRKDRATDSRNRLAPPHTANAGVTFSRFGFDAMLWTNYYDHTELFGIPIGSYVTVNGSVSYAFELNDRATGDVFLRVFNAFDDAHREHPEGAVLGRIVTAGVRIDW
;
A
#
# COMPACT_ATOMS: atom_id res chain seq x y z
N MET A 1 36.97 15.50 -19.47
CA MET A 1 38.35 14.98 -19.63
C MET A 1 39.22 15.50 -18.50
N LEU A 2 40.05 14.60 -17.94
CA LEU A 2 41.02 14.72 -16.83
C LEU A 2 40.44 14.71 -15.40
N GLY A 3 40.39 13.49 -14.81
CA GLY A 3 40.24 13.33 -13.37
C GLY A 3 39.67 12.00 -12.83
N LEU A 4 39.78 10.86 -13.52
CA LEU A 4 39.26 9.58 -13.00
C LEU A 4 40.16 8.38 -13.36
N GLU A 5 41.39 8.36 -12.83
CA GLU A 5 42.23 7.16 -12.79
C GLU A 5 42.75 6.97 -11.35
N SER A 6 41.96 6.34 -10.47
CA SER A 6 42.46 5.72 -9.21
C SER A 6 41.39 5.01 -8.38
N ILE A 7 40.46 4.28 -9.02
CA ILE A 7 39.60 3.31 -8.29
C ILE A 7 39.83 1.93 -8.88
N GLY A 8 41.05 1.43 -8.68
CA GLY A 8 41.43 0.05 -8.94
C GLY A 8 41.74 -0.65 -7.62
N ARG A 9 40.99 -1.71 -7.32
CA ARG A 9 41.08 -2.64 -6.17
C ARG A 9 40.31 -2.25 -4.91
N ILE A 10 39.07 -2.70 -4.85
CA ILE A 10 38.42 -3.07 -3.60
C ILE A 10 38.10 -4.57 -3.67
N GLU A 11 39.00 -5.38 -3.10
CA GLU A 11 38.74 -6.81 -2.86
C GLU A 11 37.87 -6.97 -1.60
N ARG A 12 36.80 -7.78 -1.72
CA ARG A 12 36.09 -8.53 -0.66
C ARG A 12 35.85 -7.77 0.66
N PHE A 13 34.82 -6.93 0.69
CA PHE A 13 34.26 -6.37 1.93
C PHE A 13 33.37 -7.40 2.68
N PRO A 14 33.55 -7.61 3.99
CA PRO A 14 32.68 -8.53 4.75
C PRO A 14 31.37 -7.83 5.14
N LEU A 15 30.26 -8.30 4.56
CA LEU A 15 28.87 -7.87 4.78
C LEU A 15 28.47 -7.61 6.25
N ARG A 16 29.12 -8.27 7.22
CA ARG A 16 28.88 -8.07 8.65
C ARG A 16 29.25 -6.67 9.17
N ARG A 17 30.23 -5.98 8.57
CA ARG A 17 30.61 -4.62 9.02
C ARG A 17 29.71 -3.53 8.44
N VAL A 18 29.17 -3.77 7.24
CA VAL A 18 28.18 -2.89 6.60
C VAL A 18 26.84 -2.96 7.34
N ALA A 19 26.40 -4.14 7.78
CA ALA A 19 25.20 -4.28 8.63
C ALA A 19 25.32 -3.54 9.97
N VAL A 20 26.50 -3.56 10.60
CA VAL A 20 26.76 -2.81 11.85
C VAL A 20 26.87 -1.31 11.59
N LEU A 21 27.49 -0.88 10.49
CA LEU A 21 27.55 0.53 10.11
C LEU A 21 26.16 1.09 9.72
N LEU A 22 25.34 0.32 9.01
CA LEU A 22 23.94 0.64 8.70
C LEU A 22 23.10 0.72 9.98
N LEU A 23 23.29 -0.18 10.95
CA LEU A 23 22.64 -0.09 12.26
C LEU A 23 23.07 1.17 13.04
N CYS A 24 24.33 1.59 12.93
CA CYS A 24 24.82 2.83 13.55
C CYS A 24 24.32 4.09 12.83
N VAL A 25 24.13 4.05 11.50
CA VAL A 25 23.59 5.18 10.72
C VAL A 25 22.07 5.30 10.86
N LEU A 26 21.35 4.17 10.93
CA LEU A 26 19.91 4.11 11.27
C LEU A 26 19.62 4.60 12.70
N GLY A 27 20.59 4.46 13.61
CA GLY A 27 20.49 5.03 14.97
C GLY A 27 20.71 6.55 15.05
N LEU A 28 21.20 7.20 13.98
CA LEU A 28 21.50 8.63 13.96
C LEU A 28 20.55 9.46 13.08
N ALA A 29 19.79 8.84 12.16
CA ALA A 29 19.01 9.55 11.14
C ALA A 29 17.49 9.59 11.39
N SER A 30 16.97 8.95 12.44
CA SER A 30 15.53 8.86 12.68
C SER A 30 15.25 8.79 14.16
N CYS A 31 15.07 9.95 14.83
CA CYS A 31 14.41 10.02 16.14
C CYS A 31 14.30 11.47 16.64
N THR A 32 13.30 12.24 16.20
CA THR A 32 12.86 13.45 16.94
C THR A 32 11.43 13.98 16.69
N SER A 33 10.63 13.45 15.73
CA SER A 33 9.36 14.10 15.33
C SER A 33 8.24 14.05 16.38
N LEU A 34 7.73 12.86 16.73
CA LEU A 34 6.52 12.72 17.57
C LEU A 34 6.68 13.23 19.01
N HIS A 35 7.86 13.05 19.61
CA HIS A 35 8.13 13.54 20.97
C HIS A 35 8.14 15.08 21.04
N ARG A 36 8.57 15.78 19.97
CA ARG A 36 8.58 17.25 19.92
C ARG A 36 7.19 17.88 19.77
N LYS A 37 6.20 17.11 19.32
CA LYS A 37 4.82 17.56 19.18
C LYS A 37 4.04 17.55 20.51
N LEU A 38 4.51 16.81 21.52
CA LEU A 38 3.92 16.88 22.87
C LEU A 38 4.34 18.19 23.54
N ARG A 39 3.37 18.85 24.18
CA ARG A 39 3.62 20.11 24.88
C ARG A 39 4.00 19.81 26.34
N PRO A 40 5.00 20.52 26.90
CA PRO A 40 5.22 20.49 28.34
C PRO A 40 3.99 20.96 29.13
N GLU A 41 3.78 20.45 30.34
CA GLU A 41 2.66 20.81 31.24
C GLU A 41 2.41 22.32 31.31
N HIS A 42 3.48 23.12 31.42
CA HIS A 42 3.39 24.58 31.56
C HIS A 42 2.76 25.29 30.34
N GLN A 43 2.71 24.63 29.17
CA GLN A 43 2.10 25.14 27.94
C GLN A 43 0.64 24.74 27.77
N ILE A 44 0.11 23.88 28.65
CA ILE A 44 -1.29 23.46 28.68
C ILE A 44 -1.98 24.22 29.82
N PRO A 45 -2.73 25.31 29.56
CA PRO A 45 -3.11 26.26 30.60
C PRO A 45 -3.86 25.66 31.79
N ILE A 46 -4.74 24.69 31.52
CA ILE A 46 -5.53 24.04 32.57
C ILE A 46 -4.67 23.11 33.45
N LEU A 47 -3.82 22.28 32.84
CA LEU A 47 -2.92 21.38 33.56
C LEU A 47 -1.86 22.16 34.34
N SER A 48 -1.29 23.21 33.74
CA SER A 48 -0.36 24.14 34.38
C SER A 48 -0.94 24.84 35.61
N LYS A 49 -2.24 25.15 35.59
CA LYS A 49 -2.93 25.70 36.77
C LYS A 49 -3.10 24.62 37.85
N LEU A 50 -3.75 23.51 37.52
CA LEU A 50 -4.04 22.43 38.47
C LEU A 50 -2.78 21.80 39.06
N GLY A 51 -1.71 21.67 38.26
CA GLY A 51 -0.41 21.19 38.71
C GLY A 51 0.23 22.12 39.75
N ARG A 52 0.14 23.45 39.56
CA ARG A 52 0.58 24.42 40.56
C ARG A 52 -0.27 24.37 41.82
N ASP A 53 -1.59 24.28 41.67
CA ASP A 53 -2.51 24.15 42.81
C ASP A 53 -2.16 22.90 43.63
N CYS A 54 -1.82 21.78 42.97
CA CYS A 54 -1.34 20.55 43.63
C CYS A 54 0.02 20.73 44.34
N ASP A 55 0.94 21.50 43.75
CA ASP A 55 2.26 21.75 44.33
C ASP A 55 2.23 22.62 45.59
N GLU A 56 1.21 23.48 45.72
CA GLU A 56 0.99 24.36 46.87
C GLU A 56 0.34 23.65 48.06
N LEU A 57 -0.26 22.47 47.85
CA LEU A 57 -0.85 21.67 48.93
C LEU A 57 0.22 21.17 49.92
N PRO A 58 -0.10 21.06 51.22
CA PRO A 58 0.74 20.30 52.13
C PRO A 58 0.84 18.86 51.63
N LYS A 59 2.06 18.37 51.48
CA LYS A 59 2.34 17.03 50.93
C LYS A 59 3.36 16.26 51.75
N ARG A 60 3.12 14.97 51.93
CA ARG A 60 4.04 14.02 52.59
C ARG A 60 4.02 12.69 51.85
N VAL A 61 5.18 12.06 51.70
CA VAL A 61 5.27 10.67 51.25
C VAL A 61 5.53 9.80 52.46
N THR A 62 4.71 8.77 52.64
CA THR A 62 4.87 7.79 53.71
C THR A 62 5.08 6.41 53.09
N LEU A 63 6.22 5.78 53.38
CA LEU A 63 6.42 4.36 53.08
C LEU A 63 5.76 3.54 54.18
N VAL A 64 4.77 2.73 53.81
CA VAL A 64 3.92 2.02 54.76
C VAL A 64 4.07 0.51 54.58
N PRO A 65 4.40 -0.24 55.63
CA PRO A 65 4.48 -1.69 55.55
C PRO A 65 3.09 -2.30 55.35
N THR A 66 2.99 -3.22 54.39
CA THR A 66 1.75 -3.93 54.05
C THR A 66 1.35 -5.00 55.06
N LYS A 67 2.25 -5.37 55.99
CA LYS A 67 1.99 -6.30 57.09
C LYS A 67 2.35 -5.67 58.44
N PRO A 68 1.56 -5.92 59.52
CA PRO A 68 1.79 -5.31 60.84
C PRO A 68 3.13 -5.66 61.50
N ASP A 69 3.75 -6.77 61.11
CA ASP A 69 5.04 -7.27 61.63
C ASP A 69 6.26 -6.73 60.86
N GLY A 70 6.05 -5.91 59.82
CA GLY A 70 7.11 -5.39 58.97
C GLY A 70 7.69 -6.41 57.98
N ALA A 71 7.13 -7.62 57.87
CA ALA A 71 7.62 -8.68 56.98
C ALA A 71 6.96 -8.65 55.57
N GLY A 72 6.30 -7.55 55.21
CA GLY A 72 5.70 -7.32 53.89
C GLY A 72 6.55 -6.41 53.01
N ILE A 73 6.01 -6.03 51.84
CA ILE A 73 6.56 -4.92 51.04
C ILE A 73 6.12 -3.58 51.63
N GLU A 74 6.88 -2.52 51.38
CA GLU A 74 6.51 -1.13 51.68
C GLU A 74 5.87 -0.46 50.46
N LEU A 75 4.70 0.14 50.67
CA LEU A 75 4.02 0.96 49.65
C LEU A 75 4.17 2.44 49.97
N ALA A 76 4.48 3.23 48.95
CA ALA A 76 4.46 4.68 49.03
C ALA A 76 3.02 5.20 48.94
N ILE A 77 2.59 5.91 49.98
CA ILE A 77 1.36 6.71 50.00
C ILE A 77 1.77 8.18 49.91
N HIS A 78 1.43 8.82 48.81
CA HIS A 78 1.60 10.25 48.60
C HIS A 78 0.37 10.98 49.12
N GLU A 79 0.52 11.60 50.29
CA GLU A 79 -0.54 12.27 51.02
C GLU A 79 -0.54 13.76 50.66
N PHE A 80 -1.69 14.28 50.26
CA PHE A 80 -1.92 15.69 49.95
C PHE A 80 -3.10 16.21 50.77
N GLY A 81 -3.03 17.46 51.24
CA GLY A 81 -4.08 18.08 52.05
C GLY A 81 -3.60 18.39 53.48
N SER A 82 -4.50 18.87 54.33
CA SER A 82 -4.17 19.32 55.69
C SER A 82 -4.00 18.19 56.70
N ASP A 83 -4.41 16.95 56.38
CA ASP A 83 -4.57 15.83 57.32
C ASP A 83 -5.71 16.07 58.36
N GLU A 84 -6.49 17.16 58.19
CA GLU A 84 -7.57 17.58 59.08
C GLU A 84 -8.97 17.33 58.50
N HIS A 85 -9.09 16.94 57.22
CA HIS A 85 -10.38 16.66 56.60
C HIS A 85 -11.01 15.39 57.19
N ASP A 86 -12.34 15.36 57.26
CA ASP A 86 -13.13 14.22 57.72
C ASP A 86 -13.26 13.10 56.66
N ARG A 87 -12.85 13.39 55.42
CA ARG A 87 -12.84 12.48 54.28
C ARG A 87 -11.47 12.41 53.61
N VAL A 88 -11.08 11.19 53.27
CA VAL A 88 -9.88 10.87 52.49
C VAL A 88 -10.29 10.26 51.16
N VAL A 89 -9.78 10.81 50.05
CA VAL A 89 -9.87 10.21 48.72
C VAL A 89 -8.64 9.35 48.48
N VAL A 90 -8.82 8.04 48.39
CA VAL A 90 -7.73 7.10 48.12
C VAL A 90 -7.65 6.86 46.61
N ALA A 91 -6.56 7.34 45.99
CA ALA A 91 -6.38 7.30 44.54
C ALA A 91 -5.43 6.17 44.12
N ILE A 92 -5.88 5.27 43.25
CA ILE A 92 -5.15 4.06 42.81
C ILE A 92 -4.96 4.09 41.28
N HIS A 93 -3.71 4.26 40.85
CA HIS A 93 -3.35 4.44 39.43
C HIS A 93 -3.39 3.14 38.60
N GLY A 94 -3.33 3.29 37.27
CA GLY A 94 -3.30 2.19 36.30
C GLY A 94 -1.92 1.56 36.03
N VAL A 95 -1.85 0.68 35.04
CA VAL A 95 -0.57 0.14 34.54
C VAL A 95 0.21 1.23 33.79
N LEU A 96 1.54 1.10 33.69
CA LEU A 96 2.43 2.10 33.06
C LEU A 96 2.33 3.51 33.68
N SER A 97 1.92 3.60 34.95
CA SER A 97 1.70 4.86 35.64
C SER A 97 2.19 4.81 37.10
N ASP A 98 2.00 5.92 37.80
CA ASP A 98 2.28 6.12 39.22
C ASP A 98 1.39 7.24 39.79
N TYR A 99 1.58 7.62 41.06
CA TYR A 99 0.78 8.64 41.76
C TYR A 99 0.64 9.96 41.00
N ARG A 100 1.61 10.32 40.14
CA ARG A 100 1.62 11.62 39.45
C ARG A 100 0.48 11.75 38.43
N CYS A 101 -0.17 10.66 38.00
CA CYS A 101 -1.33 10.75 37.10
C CYS A 101 -2.54 11.44 37.76
N TRP A 102 -2.58 11.43 39.10
CA TRP A 102 -3.61 12.09 39.89
C TRP A 102 -3.32 13.57 40.13
N ARG A 103 -2.13 14.06 39.79
CA ARG A 103 -1.65 15.42 40.08
C ARG A 103 -2.69 16.51 39.76
N TYR A 104 -3.30 16.45 38.58
CA TYR A 104 -4.25 17.48 38.14
C TYR A 104 -5.58 17.41 38.87
N VAL A 105 -6.07 16.19 39.15
CA VAL A 105 -7.29 16.00 39.95
C VAL A 105 -7.04 16.41 41.40
N THR A 106 -5.92 15.99 41.99
CA THR A 106 -5.47 16.35 43.34
C THR A 106 -5.38 17.86 43.52
N GLY A 107 -4.79 18.59 42.57
CA GLY A 107 -4.75 20.05 42.63
C GLY A 107 -6.12 20.71 42.62
N GLY A 108 -7.13 20.05 42.04
CA GLY A 108 -8.50 20.53 42.03
C GLY A 108 -9.32 20.18 43.27
N ILE A 109 -8.98 19.13 44.01
CA ILE A 109 -9.79 18.61 45.15
C ILE A 109 -9.08 18.65 46.51
N GLY A 110 -7.76 18.85 46.55
CA GLY A 110 -6.96 18.72 47.77
C GLY A 110 -7.20 19.82 48.82
N THR A 111 -8.00 20.83 48.47
CA THR A 111 -8.53 21.83 49.43
C THR A 111 -9.84 21.38 50.08
N ASP A 112 -10.49 20.37 49.53
CA ASP A 112 -11.81 19.88 49.98
C ASP A 112 -11.68 18.55 50.72
N PHE A 113 -10.68 17.75 50.34
CA PHE A 113 -10.42 16.42 50.86
C PHE A 113 -8.92 16.21 51.06
N ASP A 114 -8.55 15.34 52.00
CA ASP A 114 -7.20 14.76 51.98
C ASP A 114 -7.14 13.70 50.87
N VAL A 115 -6.06 13.69 50.08
CA VAL A 115 -5.87 12.73 48.98
C VAL A 115 -4.69 11.83 49.29
N TRP A 116 -4.91 10.51 49.27
CA TRP A 116 -3.87 9.50 49.41
C TRP A 116 -3.68 8.80 48.07
N ALA A 117 -2.70 9.26 47.28
CA ALA A 117 -2.34 8.64 46.02
C ALA A 117 -1.33 7.51 46.25
N ILE A 118 -1.74 6.29 45.93
CA ILE A 118 -0.98 5.08 46.23
C ILE A 118 -0.19 4.66 45.00
N ASP A 119 1.12 4.51 45.16
CA ASP A 119 1.94 3.79 44.19
C ASP A 119 1.74 2.29 44.39
N LEU A 120 1.24 1.60 43.35
CA LEU A 120 1.11 0.14 43.38
C LEU A 120 2.48 -0.54 43.49
N PRO A 121 2.55 -1.79 43.99
CA PRO A 121 3.79 -2.56 43.97
C PRO A 121 4.48 -2.50 42.60
N GLY A 122 5.78 -2.22 42.55
CA GLY A 122 6.55 -2.06 41.31
C GLY A 122 6.43 -0.71 40.58
N CYS A 123 5.55 0.19 41.05
CA CYS A 123 5.35 1.52 40.51
C CYS A 123 5.87 2.61 41.46
N GLY A 124 6.19 3.79 40.90
CA GLY A 124 6.62 4.97 41.65
C GLY A 124 7.64 4.69 42.76
N ASP A 125 7.37 5.14 43.98
CA ASP A 125 8.28 5.00 45.13
C ASP A 125 8.03 3.72 45.96
N SER A 126 7.10 2.86 45.53
CA SER A 126 6.82 1.57 46.19
C SER A 126 7.87 0.51 45.88
N ASP A 127 7.98 -0.49 46.76
CA ASP A 127 8.82 -1.66 46.55
C ASP A 127 8.49 -2.39 45.24
N CYS A 128 9.53 -2.91 44.56
CA CYS A 128 9.41 -3.66 43.30
C CYS A 128 9.85 -5.13 43.47
N PRO A 129 9.02 -6.00 44.08
CA PRO A 129 9.36 -7.41 44.27
C PRO A 129 9.56 -8.16 42.95
N ASP A 130 10.44 -9.17 42.91
CA ASP A 130 10.62 -9.96 41.68
C ASP A 130 9.32 -10.73 41.36
N PRO A 131 8.72 -10.58 40.17
CA PRO A 131 7.51 -11.31 39.80
C PRO A 131 7.63 -12.84 39.90
N ASP A 132 8.84 -13.40 39.81
CA ASP A 132 9.06 -14.84 39.88
C ASP A 132 9.08 -15.37 41.33
N SER A 133 9.14 -14.48 42.33
CA SER A 133 9.20 -14.86 43.74
C SER A 133 7.88 -15.38 44.30
N ASP A 134 6.75 -14.96 43.71
CA ASP A 134 5.40 -15.38 44.08
C ASP A 134 4.55 -15.47 42.79
N PRO A 135 3.97 -16.64 42.46
CA PRO A 135 3.11 -16.81 41.29
C PRO A 135 1.90 -15.87 41.26
N ALA A 136 1.42 -15.43 42.42
CA ALA A 136 0.29 -14.50 42.55
C ALA A 136 0.71 -13.03 42.51
N ALA A 137 2.02 -12.72 42.61
CA ALA A 137 2.51 -11.33 42.65
C ALA A 137 1.98 -10.53 41.45
N TYR A 138 1.64 -9.27 41.65
CA TYR A 138 1.11 -8.37 40.63
C TYR A 138 -0.27 -8.75 40.04
N SER A 139 -0.94 -9.81 40.51
CA SER A 139 -2.37 -9.99 40.19
C SER A 139 -3.22 -8.91 40.90
N PRO A 140 -4.38 -8.50 40.34
CA PRO A 140 -5.23 -7.49 40.97
C PRO A 140 -5.62 -7.82 42.42
N THR A 141 -5.93 -9.07 42.73
CA THR A 141 -6.28 -9.51 44.10
C THR A 141 -5.07 -9.43 45.04
N TRP A 142 -3.88 -9.83 44.57
CA TRP A 142 -2.65 -9.71 45.35
C TRP A 142 -2.32 -8.24 45.64
N MET A 143 -2.44 -7.36 44.64
CA MET A 143 -2.23 -5.92 44.82
C MET A 143 -3.26 -5.32 45.78
N ALA A 144 -4.54 -5.72 45.68
CA ALA A 144 -5.61 -5.27 46.57
C ALA A 144 -5.31 -5.58 48.04
N ARG A 145 -4.82 -6.79 48.34
CA ARG A 145 -4.39 -7.18 49.69
C ARG A 145 -3.30 -6.26 50.23
N HIS A 146 -2.29 -5.96 49.41
CA HIS A 146 -1.19 -5.06 49.81
C HIS A 146 -1.66 -3.61 50.01
N VAL A 147 -2.51 -3.10 49.12
CA VAL A 147 -3.13 -1.77 49.28
C VAL A 147 -3.93 -1.69 50.58
N LEU A 148 -4.79 -2.67 50.86
CA LEU A 148 -5.58 -2.74 52.10
C LEU A 148 -4.70 -2.84 53.36
N GLY A 149 -3.62 -3.62 53.30
CA GLY A 149 -2.63 -3.71 54.37
C GLY A 149 -1.94 -2.37 54.66
N ALA A 150 -1.52 -1.65 53.62
CA ALA A 150 -0.93 -0.33 53.76
C ALA A 150 -1.94 0.70 54.32
N LEU A 151 -3.19 0.69 53.83
CA LEU A 151 -4.25 1.55 54.34
C LEU A 151 -4.54 1.28 55.83
N ARG A 152 -4.63 0.01 56.25
CA ARG A 152 -4.78 -0.37 57.66
C ARG A 152 -3.67 0.21 58.52
N SER A 153 -2.41 0.03 58.11
CA SER A 153 -1.23 0.54 58.82
C SER A 153 -1.24 2.07 58.91
N ARG A 154 -1.59 2.77 57.83
CA ARG A 154 -1.68 4.23 57.83
C ARG A 154 -2.84 4.76 58.67
N LEU A 155 -4.02 4.14 58.60
CA LEU A 155 -5.19 4.51 59.40
C LEU A 155 -4.95 4.29 60.90
N ALA A 156 -4.19 3.27 61.29
CA ALA A 156 -3.82 3.02 62.68
C ALA A 156 -2.95 4.14 63.28
N SER A 157 -2.25 4.92 62.44
CA SER A 157 -1.42 6.06 62.86
C SER A 157 -2.09 7.42 62.69
N ARG A 158 -3.36 7.47 62.25
CA ARG A 158 -4.12 8.71 62.12
C ARG A 158 -4.89 9.00 63.42
N GLU A 159 -4.84 10.25 63.88
CA GLU A 159 -5.46 10.64 65.16
C GLU A 159 -7.00 10.66 65.10
N HIS A 160 -7.57 10.89 63.91
CA HIS A 160 -9.01 11.05 63.71
C HIS A 160 -9.58 10.00 62.76
N PRO A 161 -10.77 9.42 63.06
CA PRO A 161 -11.48 8.56 62.13
C PRO A 161 -11.93 9.37 60.91
N VAL A 162 -11.89 8.74 59.73
CA VAL A 162 -12.21 9.36 58.44
C VAL A 162 -13.08 8.45 57.61
N ALA A 163 -13.94 9.05 56.78
CA ALA A 163 -14.61 8.36 55.68
C ALA A 163 -13.63 8.25 54.49
N ILE A 164 -13.71 7.14 53.75
CA ILE A 164 -12.84 6.87 52.61
C ILE A 164 -13.67 6.79 51.33
N THR A 165 -13.27 7.52 50.30
CA THR A 165 -13.80 7.35 48.95
C THR A 165 -12.68 6.86 48.05
N LEU A 166 -12.91 5.75 47.33
CA LEU A 166 -11.92 5.24 46.37
C LEU A 166 -12.02 5.99 45.05
N MET A 167 -10.88 6.29 44.43
CA MET A 167 -10.77 6.79 43.07
C MET A 167 -9.77 5.92 42.33
N CYS A 168 -10.21 5.16 41.33
CA CYS A 168 -9.38 4.11 40.74
C CYS A 168 -9.39 4.23 39.21
N HIS A 169 -8.22 4.19 38.58
CA HIS A 169 -8.08 4.28 37.12
C HIS A 169 -7.50 3.01 36.52
N SER A 170 -8.03 2.55 35.39
CA SER A 170 -7.46 1.46 34.59
C SER A 170 -7.19 0.21 35.45
N LEU A 171 -5.97 -0.34 35.47
CA LEU A 171 -5.64 -1.51 36.32
C LEU A 171 -5.91 -1.27 37.81
N GLY A 172 -5.72 -0.04 38.30
CA GLY A 172 -6.08 0.35 39.66
C GLY A 172 -7.59 0.22 39.92
N GLY A 173 -8.41 0.39 38.88
CA GLY A 173 -9.84 0.08 38.89
C GLY A 173 -10.13 -1.40 39.18
N ALA A 174 -9.39 -2.32 38.56
CA ALA A 174 -9.49 -3.75 38.87
C ALA A 174 -9.04 -4.05 40.31
N VAL A 175 -7.97 -3.40 40.79
CA VAL A 175 -7.53 -3.50 42.19
C VAL A 175 -8.64 -3.04 43.15
N GLY A 176 -9.25 -1.89 42.89
CA GLY A 176 -10.38 -1.38 43.69
C GLY A 176 -11.60 -2.32 43.67
N LEU A 177 -11.93 -2.89 42.52
CA LEU A 177 -12.99 -3.90 42.40
C LEU A 177 -12.69 -5.15 43.23
N ARG A 178 -11.43 -5.62 43.27
CA ARG A 178 -11.03 -6.73 44.15
C ARG A 178 -11.13 -6.38 45.62
N MET A 179 -10.74 -5.17 46.00
CA MET A 179 -10.88 -4.71 47.39
C MET A 179 -12.34 -4.75 47.87
N LEU A 180 -13.28 -4.37 46.99
CA LEU A 180 -14.70 -4.23 47.34
C LEU A 180 -15.52 -5.51 47.11
N GLY A 181 -15.13 -6.39 46.18
CA GLY A 181 -15.92 -7.55 45.76
C GLY A 181 -15.44 -8.90 46.33
N ASP A 182 -14.13 -9.06 46.59
CA ASP A 182 -13.56 -10.34 47.05
C ASP A 182 -13.97 -10.63 48.50
N ALA A 183 -14.66 -11.75 48.73
CA ALA A 183 -15.21 -12.10 50.03
C ALA A 183 -14.15 -12.32 51.12
N GLU A 184 -12.97 -12.85 50.76
CA GLU A 184 -11.87 -13.08 51.69
C GLU A 184 -11.25 -11.74 52.10
N LEU A 185 -10.97 -10.85 51.15
CA LEU A 185 -10.43 -9.52 51.43
C LEU A 185 -11.39 -8.67 52.26
N ARG A 186 -12.70 -8.74 51.97
CA ARG A 186 -13.73 -8.06 52.76
C ARG A 186 -13.76 -8.53 54.20
N SER A 187 -13.71 -9.84 54.43
CA SER A 187 -13.67 -10.39 55.79
C SER A 187 -12.36 -10.08 56.49
N GLU A 188 -11.23 -10.14 55.78
CA GLU A 188 -9.90 -9.93 56.33
C GLU A 188 -9.69 -8.46 56.70
N TYR A 189 -10.19 -7.51 55.90
CA TYR A 189 -9.96 -6.05 55.99
C TYR A 189 -11.19 -5.20 56.30
N ALA A 190 -12.18 -5.78 56.99
CA ALA A 190 -13.41 -5.08 57.38
C ALA A 190 -13.14 -3.76 58.16
N ASP A 191 -12.12 -3.72 59.03
CA ASP A 191 -11.72 -2.51 59.79
C ASP A 191 -11.31 -1.30 58.91
N VAL A 192 -10.90 -1.56 57.66
CA VAL A 192 -10.61 -0.55 56.64
C VAL A 192 -11.82 -0.35 55.72
N LEU A 193 -12.38 -1.44 55.20
CA LEU A 193 -13.43 -1.41 54.18
C LEU A 193 -14.77 -0.88 54.73
N ASP A 194 -15.07 -1.07 56.02
CA ASP A 194 -16.25 -0.47 56.67
C ASP A 194 -16.19 1.08 56.70
N ARG A 195 -15.02 1.67 56.41
CA ARG A 195 -14.85 3.12 56.28
C ARG A 195 -14.99 3.61 54.84
N VAL A 196 -15.01 2.69 53.86
CA VAL A 196 -15.19 3.05 52.45
C VAL A 196 -16.67 3.29 52.21
N ASP A 197 -17.02 4.50 51.78
CA ASP A 197 -18.42 4.91 51.59
C ASP A 197 -18.82 5.13 50.12
N GLY A 198 -17.87 4.96 49.20
CA GLY A 198 -18.12 5.00 47.76
C GLY A 198 -16.86 4.80 46.93
N ALA A 199 -17.03 4.50 45.64
CA ALA A 199 -15.95 4.35 44.68
C ALA A 199 -16.22 5.04 43.35
N VAL A 200 -15.24 5.79 42.85
CA VAL A 200 -15.20 6.35 41.49
C VAL A 200 -14.24 5.50 40.65
N LEU A 201 -14.79 4.76 39.69
CA LEU A 201 -14.05 3.83 38.82
C LEU A 201 -13.90 4.43 37.43
N ILE A 202 -12.68 4.77 37.03
CA ILE A 202 -12.37 5.43 35.77
C ILE A 202 -11.75 4.43 34.80
N ALA A 203 -12.47 4.08 33.73
CA ALA A 203 -12.07 3.12 32.70
C ALA A 203 -11.33 1.87 33.25
N PRO A 204 -11.88 1.14 34.24
CA PRO A 204 -11.23 -0.01 34.87
C PRO A 204 -10.80 -1.09 33.87
N PHE A 205 -9.54 -1.53 34.00
CA PHE A 205 -8.92 -2.54 33.15
C PHE A 205 -9.05 -3.93 33.78
N ASP A 206 -10.14 -4.62 33.44
CA ASP A 206 -10.40 -5.99 33.87
C ASP A 206 -10.81 -6.86 32.66
N PHE A 207 -9.94 -7.79 32.23
CA PHE A 207 -10.19 -8.66 31.06
C PHE A 207 -11.33 -9.67 31.28
N THR A 208 -11.91 -9.76 32.49
CA THR A 208 -13.15 -10.53 32.70
C THR A 208 -14.39 -9.87 32.04
N ILE A 209 -14.20 -8.68 31.45
CA ILE A 209 -15.27 -7.81 30.94
C ILE A 209 -14.97 -7.27 29.52
N GLY A 210 -13.86 -7.65 28.88
CA GLY A 210 -13.49 -7.14 27.55
C GLY A 210 -12.40 -7.93 26.80
N GLN A 211 -12.30 -7.72 25.49
CA GLN A 211 -11.33 -8.40 24.60
C GLN A 211 -9.89 -7.86 24.74
N THR A 212 -8.92 -8.69 24.34
CA THR A 212 -7.49 -8.37 24.45
C THR A 212 -7.00 -7.35 23.42
N ASN A 213 -6.51 -6.20 23.88
CA ASN A 213 -5.83 -5.20 23.03
C ASN A 213 -4.46 -5.72 22.56
N PRO A 214 -4.17 -5.77 21.25
CA PRO A 214 -2.90 -6.25 20.69
C PRO A 214 -1.66 -5.53 21.25
N THR A 215 -1.79 -4.24 21.57
CA THR A 215 -0.70 -3.41 22.11
C THR A 215 -0.25 -3.92 23.49
N PHE A 216 -1.17 -4.32 24.36
CA PHE A 216 -0.83 -4.88 25.67
C PHE A 216 -0.20 -6.28 25.55
N VAL A 217 -0.61 -7.08 24.56
CA VAL A 217 0.04 -8.37 24.27
C VAL A 217 1.49 -8.17 23.81
N GLU A 218 1.73 -7.14 22.99
CA GLU A 218 3.08 -6.80 22.55
C GLU A 218 3.95 -6.30 23.71
N LEU A 219 3.43 -5.40 24.55
CA LEU A 219 4.12 -4.90 25.76
C LEU A 219 4.42 -6.02 26.77
N ALA A 220 3.46 -6.93 27.01
CA ALA A 220 3.63 -8.07 27.90
C ALA A 220 4.71 -9.07 27.42
N THR A 221 5.06 -9.06 26.13
CA THR A 221 6.03 -9.99 25.53
C THR A 221 7.38 -9.35 25.16
N LEU A 222 7.60 -8.08 25.51
CA LEU A 222 8.87 -7.38 25.29
C LEU A 222 10.05 -8.08 25.99
N ARG A 223 11.14 -8.31 25.26
CA ARG A 223 12.38 -8.95 25.77
C ARG A 223 13.56 -7.98 25.73
N ASP A 224 14.57 -8.21 26.58
CA ASP A 224 15.75 -7.36 26.74
C ASP A 224 16.49 -7.04 25.42
N LEU A 225 16.58 -8.01 24.50
CA LEU A 225 17.24 -7.81 23.21
C LEU A 225 16.45 -6.86 22.30
N LYS A 226 15.12 -7.01 22.23
CA LYS A 226 14.23 -6.11 21.47
C LYS A 226 14.27 -4.70 22.05
N LEU A 227 14.42 -4.58 23.37
CA LEU A 227 14.55 -3.30 24.05
C LEU A 227 15.93 -2.66 23.84
N ALA A 228 17.02 -3.42 23.92
CA ALA A 228 18.36 -2.90 23.63
C ALA A 228 18.44 -2.37 22.19
N LEU A 229 17.84 -3.09 21.23
CA LEU A 229 17.68 -2.65 19.85
C LEU A 229 16.74 -1.44 19.75
N GLY A 230 15.57 -1.47 20.40
CA GLY A 230 14.57 -0.39 20.36
C GLY A 230 15.01 0.91 21.04
N THR A 231 15.82 0.83 22.09
CA THR A 231 16.43 1.98 22.79
C THR A 231 17.61 2.53 21.99
N ALA A 232 18.47 1.67 21.42
CA ALA A 232 19.59 2.10 20.59
C ALA A 232 19.17 2.71 19.24
N THR A 233 18.01 2.31 18.71
CA THR A 233 17.41 2.82 17.46
C THR A 233 16.34 3.90 17.70
N GLY A 234 16.00 4.16 18.96
CA GLY A 234 14.94 5.08 19.39
C GLY A 234 13.50 4.72 18.95
N VAL A 235 13.30 3.55 18.33
CA VAL A 235 11.97 2.96 18.05
C VAL A 235 11.11 2.90 19.32
N LEU A 236 11.71 2.58 20.48
CA LEU A 236 10.99 2.53 21.75
C LEU A 236 10.41 3.90 22.14
N ARG A 237 11.15 5.00 21.87
CA ARG A 237 10.63 6.37 22.07
C ARG A 237 9.47 6.66 21.13
N ARG A 238 9.53 6.26 19.86
CA ARG A 238 8.43 6.45 18.91
C ARG A 238 7.17 5.69 19.32
N LEU A 239 7.30 4.42 19.70
CA LEU A 239 6.18 3.59 20.16
C LEU A 239 5.56 4.15 21.44
N THR A 240 6.38 4.58 22.40
CA THR A 240 5.90 5.19 23.64
C THR A 240 5.17 6.51 23.35
N ALA A 241 5.72 7.36 22.49
CA ALA A 241 5.05 8.60 22.08
C ALA A 241 3.70 8.28 21.41
N LYS A 242 3.69 7.37 20.44
CA LYS A 242 2.46 6.95 19.74
C LYS A 242 1.40 6.40 20.71
N ALA A 243 1.79 5.61 21.70
CA ALA A 243 0.87 5.10 22.72
C ALA A 243 0.24 6.23 23.55
N ILE A 244 1.01 7.26 23.90
CA ILE A 244 0.51 8.47 24.57
C ILE A 244 -0.44 9.26 23.66
N TYR A 245 -0.11 9.43 22.37
CA TYR A 245 -1.00 10.06 21.39
C TYR A 245 -2.33 9.32 21.25
N SER A 246 -2.30 8.00 21.18
CA SER A 246 -3.52 7.17 21.03
C SER A 246 -4.30 6.99 22.34
N SER A 247 -3.86 7.62 23.43
CA SER A 247 -4.55 7.56 24.73
C SER A 247 -5.36 8.82 25.03
N GLY A 248 -5.36 9.83 24.15
CA GLY A 248 -6.17 11.04 24.29
C GLY A 248 -6.76 11.56 22.97
N VAL A 249 -7.95 12.16 23.01
CA VAL A 249 -8.68 12.61 21.79
C VAL A 249 -7.95 13.73 21.05
N ASP A 250 -7.23 14.57 21.78
CA ASP A 250 -6.43 15.67 21.24
C ASP A 250 -5.03 15.61 21.85
N ALA A 251 -4.05 15.44 20.97
CA ALA A 251 -2.63 15.44 21.31
C ALA A 251 -2.19 16.66 22.13
N ASP A 252 -2.79 17.83 21.87
CA ASP A 252 -2.45 19.08 22.56
C ASP A 252 -2.87 19.08 24.04
N ARG A 253 -3.68 18.10 24.47
CA ARG A 253 -4.10 17.92 25.86
C ARG A 253 -3.18 16.96 26.64
N MET A 254 -2.28 16.25 25.97
CA MET A 254 -1.38 15.29 26.59
C MET A 254 -0.02 15.91 26.90
N PRO A 255 0.40 15.99 28.18
CA PRO A 255 1.69 16.57 28.54
C PRO A 255 2.86 15.60 28.25
N VAL A 256 4.02 16.15 27.86
CA VAL A 256 5.24 15.36 27.60
C VAL A 256 5.71 14.55 28.82
N GLU A 257 5.37 15.02 30.02
CA GLU A 257 5.69 14.38 31.29
C GLU A 257 5.03 12.98 31.45
N GLU A 258 3.92 12.71 30.75
CA GLU A 258 3.32 11.36 30.71
C GLU A 258 4.10 10.39 29.81
N PHE A 259 4.67 10.92 28.72
CA PHE A 259 5.59 10.18 27.87
C PHE A 259 6.87 9.81 28.62
N ASP A 260 7.51 10.78 29.29
CA ASP A 260 8.78 10.57 29.98
C ASP A 260 8.64 9.48 31.05
N ARG A 261 7.54 9.50 31.81
CA ARG A 261 7.23 8.49 32.82
C ARG A 261 7.03 7.10 32.24
N THR A 262 6.21 6.97 31.21
CA THR A 262 5.95 5.67 30.57
C THR A 262 7.26 5.11 30.00
N TYR A 263 8.09 5.97 29.42
CA TYR A 263 9.39 5.60 28.88
C TYR A 263 10.37 5.14 29.97
N GLU A 264 10.42 5.84 31.11
CA GLU A 264 11.22 5.46 32.29
C GLU A 264 10.88 4.06 32.80
N ILE A 265 9.59 3.73 32.89
CA ILE A 265 9.12 2.40 33.31
C ILE A 265 9.58 1.31 32.34
N LEU A 266 9.55 1.57 31.04
CA LEU A 266 9.91 0.58 30.01
C LEU A 266 11.41 0.29 29.97
N ILE A 267 12.26 1.28 30.23
CA ILE A 267 13.72 1.11 30.20
C ILE A 267 14.29 0.51 31.49
N ASP A 268 13.60 0.65 32.63
CA ASP A 268 13.97 0.01 33.88
C ASP A 268 13.56 -1.47 33.86
N THR A 269 14.54 -2.38 34.00
CA THR A 269 14.30 -3.82 33.93
C THR A 269 13.38 -4.33 35.04
N ALA A 270 13.53 -3.86 36.27
CA ALA A 270 12.73 -4.34 37.39
C ALA A 270 11.27 -3.87 37.24
N ARG A 271 11.06 -2.58 36.97
CA ARG A 271 9.73 -1.99 36.77
C ARG A 271 9.03 -2.51 35.52
N ARG A 272 9.78 -2.75 34.44
CA ARG A 272 9.21 -3.39 33.24
C ARG A 272 8.75 -4.82 33.54
N ARG A 273 9.53 -5.63 34.26
CA ARG A 273 9.12 -7.00 34.63
C ARG A 273 7.88 -6.97 35.54
N ALA A 274 7.81 -6.04 36.49
CA ALA A 274 6.62 -5.80 37.30
C ALA A 274 5.39 -5.46 36.43
N MET A 275 5.51 -4.51 35.49
CA MET A 275 4.45 -4.15 34.55
C MET A 275 4.01 -5.33 33.67
N GLN A 276 4.95 -6.13 33.17
CA GLN A 276 4.62 -7.32 32.38
C GLN A 276 3.85 -8.34 33.20
N ALA A 277 4.22 -8.52 34.47
CA ALA A 277 3.50 -9.38 35.40
C ALA A 277 2.10 -8.85 35.69
N MET A 278 1.92 -7.54 35.87
CA MET A 278 0.60 -6.90 36.02
C MET A 278 -0.31 -7.21 34.83
N LEU A 279 0.17 -7.03 33.59
CA LEU A 279 -0.61 -7.32 32.39
C LEU A 279 -0.89 -8.82 32.23
N ALA A 280 0.11 -9.67 32.46
CA ALA A 280 -0.02 -11.12 32.28
C ALA A 280 -0.97 -11.76 33.31
N ARG A 281 -1.00 -11.22 34.54
CA ARG A 281 -1.73 -11.77 35.69
C ARG A 281 -3.02 -10.99 36.01
N ALA A 282 -3.41 -10.06 35.13
CA ALA A 282 -4.70 -9.37 35.22
C ALA A 282 -5.90 -10.32 35.11
N VAL A 283 -5.73 -11.48 34.45
CA VAL A 283 -6.74 -12.55 34.37
C VAL A 283 -6.10 -13.92 34.60
N PRO A 284 -6.83 -14.86 35.25
CA PRO A 284 -6.35 -16.22 35.46
C PRO A 284 -5.96 -16.91 34.15
N ARG A 285 -4.75 -17.48 34.13
CA ARG A 285 -4.22 -18.24 32.99
C ARG A 285 -3.67 -19.59 33.43
N ASP A 286 -3.73 -20.56 32.53
CA ASP A 286 -3.11 -21.88 32.73
C ASP A 286 -1.61 -21.85 32.43
N ALA A 287 -0.95 -23.01 32.57
CA ALA A 287 0.49 -23.17 32.34
C ALA A 287 0.92 -22.88 30.89
N ASP A 288 0.00 -22.98 29.93
CA ASP A 288 0.22 -22.69 28.51
C ASP A 288 -0.12 -21.22 28.16
N GLY A 289 -0.49 -20.42 29.17
CA GLY A 289 -0.81 -19.01 29.02
C GLY A 289 -2.20 -18.73 28.47
N GLN A 290 -3.09 -19.73 28.38
CA GLN A 290 -4.47 -19.55 27.94
C GLN A 290 -5.35 -19.05 29.10
N ILE A 291 -6.39 -18.27 28.78
CA ILE A 291 -7.32 -17.76 29.79
C ILE A 291 -8.14 -18.92 30.37
N VAL A 292 -8.18 -19.01 31.70
CA VAL A 292 -9.05 -19.94 32.42
C VAL A 292 -10.41 -19.24 32.64
N TRP A 293 -11.31 -19.38 31.66
CA TRP A 293 -12.58 -18.66 31.62
C TRP A 293 -13.47 -18.88 32.84
N GLU A 294 -13.48 -20.09 33.41
CA GLU A 294 -14.27 -20.39 34.61
C GLU A 294 -13.83 -19.53 35.80
N ALA A 295 -12.52 -19.49 36.07
CA ALA A 295 -11.94 -18.64 37.12
C ALA A 295 -12.09 -17.14 36.81
N ALA A 296 -12.02 -16.75 35.53
CA ALA A 296 -12.26 -15.37 35.12
C ALA A 296 -13.72 -14.93 35.34
N LEU A 297 -14.69 -15.82 35.08
CA LEU A 297 -16.12 -15.55 35.31
C LEU A 297 -16.47 -15.56 36.80
N GLU A 298 -15.86 -16.43 37.59
CA GLU A 298 -15.99 -16.44 39.05
C GLU A 298 -15.53 -15.11 39.64
N LEU A 299 -14.34 -14.65 39.25
CA LEU A 299 -13.82 -13.33 39.61
C LEU A 299 -14.75 -12.18 39.19
N ALA A 300 -15.46 -12.29 38.07
CA ALA A 300 -16.42 -11.27 37.66
C ALA A 300 -17.73 -11.30 38.46
N SER A 301 -18.13 -12.47 38.96
CA SER A 301 -19.33 -12.61 39.80
C SER A 301 -19.17 -11.95 41.16
N ASP A 302 -17.94 -11.85 41.67
CA ASP A 302 -17.63 -11.14 42.92
C ASP A 302 -17.98 -9.65 42.88
N TYR A 303 -18.15 -9.04 41.70
CA TYR A 303 -18.57 -7.64 41.60
C TYR A 303 -20.01 -7.42 42.08
N GLU A 304 -20.83 -8.48 42.14
CA GLU A 304 -22.16 -8.44 42.75
C GLU A 304 -22.08 -8.22 44.28
N ASN A 305 -20.94 -8.50 44.90
CA ASN A 305 -20.70 -8.31 46.34
C ASN A 305 -20.34 -6.85 46.70
N VAL A 306 -20.14 -5.97 45.71
CA VAL A 306 -19.82 -4.57 45.95
C VAL A 306 -21.06 -3.86 46.49
N ASP A 307 -21.01 -3.45 47.75
CA ASP A 307 -22.14 -2.91 48.52
C ASP A 307 -22.03 -1.41 48.83
N VAL A 308 -21.06 -0.72 48.20
CA VAL A 308 -20.89 0.73 48.28
C VAL A 308 -21.31 1.39 46.96
N PRO A 309 -21.86 2.62 46.97
CA PRO A 309 -22.18 3.35 45.76
C PRO A 309 -20.98 3.45 44.80
N CYS A 310 -21.21 3.22 43.51
CA CYS A 310 -20.15 3.25 42.49
C CYS A 310 -20.50 4.19 41.33
N LEU A 311 -19.61 5.15 41.04
CA LEU A 311 -19.64 5.97 39.83
C LEU A 311 -18.57 5.49 38.86
N ILE A 312 -18.99 4.91 37.74
CA ILE A 312 -18.13 4.49 36.64
C ILE A 312 -18.04 5.63 35.63
N ILE A 313 -16.83 6.08 35.32
CA ILE A 313 -16.53 7.12 34.34
C ILE A 313 -15.75 6.49 33.18
N TRP A 314 -16.14 6.78 31.94
CA TRP A 314 -15.50 6.24 30.74
C TRP A 314 -15.43 7.28 29.62
N GLY A 315 -14.34 7.29 28.84
CA GLY A 315 -14.30 8.04 27.59
C GLY A 315 -15.14 7.37 26.50
N GLU A 316 -15.97 8.12 25.79
CA GLU A 316 -16.79 7.57 24.69
C GLU A 316 -15.93 7.04 23.54
N ARG A 317 -14.74 7.60 23.35
CA ARG A 317 -13.76 7.24 22.30
C ARG A 317 -12.59 6.40 22.85
N ASP A 318 -12.77 5.73 23.99
CA ASP A 318 -11.71 4.88 24.55
C ASP A 318 -11.45 3.65 23.66
N GLU A 319 -10.39 3.75 22.85
CA GLU A 319 -9.86 2.66 22.01
C GLU A 319 -8.87 1.75 22.76
N THR A 320 -8.45 2.14 23.98
CA THR A 320 -7.57 1.31 24.81
C THR A 320 -8.37 0.20 25.46
N ILE A 321 -9.51 0.56 26.06
CA ILE A 321 -10.51 -0.36 26.62
C ILE A 321 -11.89 0.14 26.22
N LEU A 322 -12.57 -0.65 25.39
CA LEU A 322 -13.86 -0.26 24.82
C LEU A 322 -14.88 0.08 25.92
N SER A 323 -15.60 1.18 25.72
CA SER A 323 -16.67 1.67 26.60
C SER A 323 -17.80 0.67 26.84
N ALA A 324 -17.94 -0.34 25.97
CA ALA A 324 -18.78 -1.53 26.18
C ALA A 324 -18.50 -2.23 27.52
N SER A 325 -17.24 -2.24 27.97
CA SER A 325 -16.83 -2.81 29.26
C SER A 325 -17.45 -2.03 30.44
N GLY A 326 -17.61 -0.71 30.29
CA GLY A 326 -18.29 0.13 31.27
C GLY A 326 -19.77 -0.19 31.42
N TYR A 327 -20.45 -0.52 30.31
CA TYR A 327 -21.85 -1.00 30.36
C TYR A 327 -21.95 -2.34 31.09
N ALA A 328 -21.07 -3.29 30.76
CA ALA A 328 -21.06 -4.60 31.41
C ALA A 328 -20.74 -4.52 32.91
N LEU A 329 -19.86 -3.60 33.35
CA LEU A 329 -19.61 -3.35 34.77
C LEU A 329 -20.82 -2.77 35.48
N ARG A 330 -21.49 -1.80 34.86
CA ARG A 330 -22.71 -1.20 35.41
C ARG A 330 -23.80 -2.25 35.66
N GLU A 331 -23.90 -3.25 34.79
CA GLU A 331 -24.89 -4.33 34.95
C GLU A 331 -24.56 -5.29 36.10
N ARG A 332 -23.27 -5.44 36.46
CA ARG A 332 -22.82 -6.39 37.49
C ARG A 332 -22.73 -5.80 38.89
N ILE A 333 -22.41 -4.51 39.00
CA ILE A 333 -22.27 -3.84 40.30
C ILE A 333 -23.63 -3.26 40.73
N PRO A 334 -24.17 -3.66 41.89
CA PRO A 334 -25.41 -3.12 42.41
C PRO A 334 -25.37 -1.58 42.51
N ASP A 335 -26.44 -0.93 42.04
CA ASP A 335 -26.62 0.52 42.09
C ASP A 335 -25.51 1.37 41.42
N ALA A 336 -24.64 0.77 40.59
CA ALA A 336 -23.61 1.53 39.87
C ALA A 336 -24.18 2.44 38.78
N ARG A 337 -23.53 3.58 38.57
CA ARG A 337 -23.85 4.51 37.47
C ARG A 337 -22.70 4.64 36.50
N LEU A 338 -23.00 4.53 35.21
CA LEU A 338 -22.04 4.80 34.14
C LEU A 338 -22.22 6.22 33.60
N ARG A 339 -21.10 6.92 33.43
CA ARG A 339 -20.99 8.22 32.76
C ARG A 339 -19.98 8.12 31.64
N LEU A 340 -20.47 8.34 30.42
CA LEU A 340 -19.62 8.49 29.24
C LEU A 340 -19.27 9.97 29.06
N ILE A 341 -18.00 10.24 28.81
CA ILE A 341 -17.48 11.57 28.50
C ILE A 341 -17.21 11.62 27.00
N SER A 342 -18.01 12.41 26.28
CA SER A 342 -17.83 12.64 24.85
C SER A 342 -16.49 13.32 24.57
N GLU A 343 -15.87 13.00 23.43
CA GLU A 343 -14.56 13.54 23.04
C GLU A 343 -13.45 13.27 24.09
N CYS A 344 -13.50 12.13 24.78
CA CYS A 344 -12.46 11.66 25.71
C CYS A 344 -12.12 10.18 25.45
N MET A 345 -10.84 9.82 25.57
CA MET A 345 -10.34 8.45 25.46
C MET A 345 -10.07 7.84 26.85
N HIS A 346 -8.94 7.16 27.03
CA HIS A 346 -8.63 6.32 28.20
C HIS A 346 -8.17 7.12 29.42
N CYS A 347 -7.60 8.31 29.21
CA CYS A 347 -6.90 9.09 30.24
C CYS A 347 -7.76 10.26 30.75
N VAL A 348 -9.01 9.97 31.15
CA VAL A 348 -9.98 10.95 31.66
C VAL A 348 -9.40 11.95 32.69
N PRO A 349 -8.59 11.54 33.70
CA PRO A 349 -8.03 12.47 34.70
C PRO A 349 -7.09 13.53 34.10
N ILE A 350 -6.60 13.35 32.88
CA ILE A 350 -5.69 14.23 32.16
C ILE A 350 -6.42 14.97 31.03
N GLU A 351 -7.27 14.26 30.28
CA GLU A 351 -8.00 14.82 29.14
C GLU A 351 -9.11 15.81 29.57
N GLU A 352 -9.82 15.47 30.64
CA GLU A 352 -10.95 16.24 31.18
C GLU A 352 -10.88 16.34 32.73
N PRO A 353 -9.78 16.90 33.28
CA PRO A 353 -9.52 16.91 34.73
C PRO A 353 -10.61 17.65 35.51
N LEU A 354 -11.11 18.77 34.99
CA LEU A 354 -12.16 19.56 35.64
C LEU A 354 -13.48 18.79 35.76
N LEU A 355 -13.85 18.05 34.71
CA LEU A 355 -15.06 17.23 34.75
C LEU A 355 -14.90 16.07 35.73
N CYS A 356 -13.73 15.45 35.78
CA CYS A 356 -13.40 14.42 36.78
C CYS A 356 -13.53 14.96 38.21
N ILE A 357 -13.00 16.17 38.45
CA ILE A 357 -13.09 16.88 39.75
C ILE A 357 -14.56 17.17 40.13
N GLU A 358 -15.35 17.70 39.20
CA GLU A 358 -16.76 18.02 39.43
C GLU A 358 -17.60 16.77 39.70
N LEU A 359 -17.39 15.70 38.92
CA LEU A 359 -18.08 14.42 39.11
C LEU A 359 -17.76 13.80 40.46
N LEU A 360 -16.50 13.86 40.93
CA LEU A 360 -16.13 13.41 42.27
C LEU A 360 -16.83 14.22 43.35
N ARG A 361 -16.79 15.56 43.28
CA ARG A 361 -17.43 16.44 44.26
C ARG A 361 -18.93 16.17 44.34
N HIS A 362 -19.57 16.02 43.19
CA HIS A 362 -20.99 15.70 43.10
C HIS A 362 -21.30 14.33 43.73
N PHE A 363 -20.51 13.31 43.39
CA PHE A 363 -20.64 11.97 43.95
C PHE A 363 -20.50 11.95 45.48
N VAL A 364 -19.58 12.75 46.02
CA VAL A 364 -19.37 12.88 47.47
C VAL A 364 -20.50 13.68 48.16
N ALA A 365 -21.00 14.75 47.54
CA ALA A 365 -21.97 15.66 48.15
C ALA A 365 -23.42 15.17 48.07
N ASP A 366 -23.87 14.74 46.89
CA ASP A 366 -25.26 14.42 46.58
C ASP A 366 -25.50 12.91 46.40
N GLY A 367 -24.45 12.10 46.51
CA GLY A 367 -24.49 10.66 46.21
C GLY A 367 -24.77 10.38 44.74
N LEU A 368 -25.53 9.32 44.47
CA LEU A 368 -26.01 8.98 43.14
C LEU A 368 -27.34 9.71 42.87
N ASP A 369 -27.40 11.04 42.72
CA ASP A 369 -28.63 11.70 42.23
C ASP A 369 -28.38 12.44 40.91
N ASP A 370 -29.18 12.12 39.89
CA ASP A 370 -29.03 12.59 38.50
C ASP A 370 -29.84 13.86 38.27
N GLY A 371 -29.65 14.84 39.15
CA GLY A 371 -30.31 16.13 39.02
C GLY A 371 -29.97 16.80 37.67
N PRO A 372 -30.84 17.71 37.17
CA PRO A 372 -30.67 18.39 35.87
C PRO A 372 -29.38 19.23 35.74
N GLY A 373 -28.61 19.40 36.81
CA GLY A 373 -27.26 19.97 36.79
C GLY A 373 -26.21 19.04 36.18
N VAL A 374 -26.30 17.73 36.41
CA VAL A 374 -25.30 16.73 35.97
C VAL A 374 -25.44 16.39 34.48
N GLU A 375 -26.67 16.32 33.95
CA GLU A 375 -26.95 16.14 32.52
C GLU A 375 -26.41 17.30 31.65
N ARG A 376 -26.27 18.50 32.23
CA ARG A 376 -25.65 19.67 31.55
C ARG A 376 -24.13 19.60 31.51
N LEU A 377 -23.50 18.93 32.47
CA LEU A 377 -22.04 18.84 32.55
C LEU A 377 -21.47 17.86 31.51
N THR A 378 -22.22 16.81 31.17
CA THR A 378 -21.83 15.81 30.15
C THR A 378 -22.30 16.14 28.74
N ARG A 379 -23.13 17.18 28.56
CA ARG A 379 -23.57 17.70 27.25
C ARG A 379 -23.13 19.15 27.09
N ARG A 380 -21.95 19.38 26.53
CA ARG A 380 -21.66 20.71 25.98
C ARG A 380 -22.59 20.97 24.79
N PRO A 381 -23.19 22.17 24.67
CA PRO A 381 -23.76 22.61 23.41
C PRO A 381 -22.63 22.65 22.40
N VAL A 382 -22.86 22.08 21.22
CA VAL A 382 -21.98 22.19 20.06
C VAL A 382 -21.77 23.69 19.80
N MET A 383 -20.65 24.24 20.29
CA MET A 383 -20.11 25.46 19.72
C MET A 383 -19.60 25.05 18.34
N GLN A 384 -20.38 25.39 17.31
CA GLN A 384 -19.87 25.52 15.95
C GLN A 384 -18.73 26.53 15.98
N VAL A 385 -17.53 26.07 16.25
CA VAL A 385 -16.34 26.70 15.71
C VAL A 385 -16.32 26.24 14.26
N ALA A 386 -16.63 27.19 13.37
CA ALA A 386 -16.47 27.00 11.93
C ALA A 386 -15.00 26.72 11.66
N TRP A 387 -14.64 25.43 11.61
CA TRP A 387 -13.60 24.97 10.73
C TRP A 387 -14.24 24.94 9.34
N GLU A 388 -13.86 25.90 8.50
CA GLU A 388 -13.87 25.71 7.04
C GLU A 388 -12.78 24.68 6.71
N GLY A 389 -13.04 23.43 7.09
CA GLY A 389 -12.43 22.26 6.49
C GLY A 389 -13.47 21.73 5.52
N GLU A 390 -13.13 21.74 4.24
CA GLU A 390 -13.99 21.23 3.17
C GLU A 390 -14.60 19.89 3.56
N GLN A 391 -15.93 19.89 3.73
CA GLN A 391 -16.73 18.70 3.57
C GLN A 391 -16.69 18.32 2.09
N THR A 392 -15.60 17.71 1.64
CA THR A 392 -15.66 16.85 0.46
C THR A 392 -16.45 15.62 0.88
N SER A 393 -17.65 15.52 0.32
CA SER A 393 -18.59 14.45 0.61
C SER A 393 -17.92 13.09 0.43
N ALA A 394 -18.07 12.21 1.42
CA ALA A 394 -17.76 10.77 1.37
C ALA A 394 -18.60 9.99 0.32
N ALA A 395 -19.16 10.68 -0.68
CA ALA A 395 -19.85 10.12 -1.83
C ALA A 395 -18.96 10.02 -3.08
N SER A 396 -17.76 10.60 -3.10
CA SER A 396 -16.82 10.50 -4.24
C SER A 396 -15.82 9.33 -4.14
N ALA A 397 -15.71 8.65 -3.00
CA ALA A 397 -14.76 7.54 -2.81
C ALA A 397 -15.27 6.17 -3.35
N LYS A 398 -16.34 6.13 -4.15
CA LYS A 398 -17.02 4.89 -4.54
C LYS A 398 -16.97 4.53 -6.02
N ARG A 399 -16.01 5.06 -6.78
CA ARG A 399 -15.89 4.76 -8.21
C ARG A 399 -14.44 4.45 -8.57
N GLU A 400 -14.10 3.18 -8.51
CA GLU A 400 -12.86 2.70 -9.13
C GLU A 400 -12.97 2.86 -10.64
N SER A 401 -11.84 2.96 -11.35
CA SER A 401 -11.78 3.26 -12.78
C SER A 401 -11.05 2.17 -13.53
N VAL A 402 -11.61 1.76 -14.68
CA VAL A 402 -11.10 0.65 -15.50
C VAL A 402 -10.35 1.16 -16.73
N THR A 403 -10.44 2.47 -17.02
CA THR A 403 -9.57 3.18 -17.96
C THR A 403 -9.49 4.66 -17.55
N ARG A 404 -8.46 5.45 -17.93
CA ARG A 404 -8.53 6.94 -17.86
C ARG A 404 -9.83 7.51 -18.49
N ARG A 405 -10.49 6.73 -19.35
CA ARG A 405 -11.75 7.04 -20.03
C ARG A 405 -13.03 6.62 -19.27
N ARG A 406 -12.97 5.87 -18.15
CA ARG A 406 -14.14 5.33 -17.42
C ARG A 406 -13.88 4.94 -15.95
N GLU A 407 -14.61 5.60 -15.05
CA GLU A 407 -14.85 5.16 -13.67
C GLU A 407 -15.93 4.04 -13.59
N GLN A 408 -15.52 2.78 -13.38
CA GLN A 408 -16.36 1.64 -12.98
C GLN A 408 -15.57 0.63 -12.10
N PRO A 409 -16.23 -0.15 -11.22
CA PRO A 409 -15.59 -1.27 -10.53
C PRO A 409 -14.98 -2.28 -11.50
N VAL A 410 -13.79 -2.81 -11.19
CA VAL A 410 -13.09 -3.83 -12.02
C VAL A 410 -13.96 -5.06 -12.31
N PRO A 411 -14.73 -5.62 -11.35
CA PRO A 411 -15.62 -6.75 -11.62
C PRO A 411 -16.75 -6.45 -12.61
N GLY A 412 -17.18 -5.19 -12.71
CA GLY A 412 -18.26 -4.75 -13.61
C GLY A 412 -17.81 -4.39 -15.03
N ALA A 413 -16.52 -4.59 -15.36
CA ALA A 413 -15.95 -4.23 -16.64
C ALA A 413 -16.45 -5.10 -17.81
N PRO A 414 -16.73 -4.51 -19.00
CA PRO A 414 -17.11 -5.26 -20.20
C PRO A 414 -15.92 -5.95 -20.90
N SER A 415 -14.71 -5.87 -20.32
CA SER A 415 -13.46 -6.48 -20.77
C SER A 415 -12.79 -7.23 -19.62
N SER A 416 -11.89 -8.15 -19.94
CA SER A 416 -10.94 -8.70 -18.94
C SER A 416 -9.91 -7.63 -18.57
N VAL A 417 -9.98 -7.08 -17.35
CA VAL A 417 -9.06 -6.00 -16.92
C VAL A 417 -8.36 -6.36 -15.61
N THR A 418 -7.08 -6.05 -15.54
CA THR A 418 -6.28 -6.04 -14.30
C THR A 418 -5.74 -4.64 -14.06
N VAL A 419 -5.81 -4.16 -12.82
CA VAL A 419 -5.28 -2.86 -12.42
C VAL A 419 -4.18 -3.05 -11.39
N LEU A 420 -2.97 -2.54 -11.69
CA LEU A 420 -1.85 -2.48 -10.77
C LEU A 420 -1.72 -1.05 -10.25
N ARG A 421 -1.86 -0.83 -8.95
CA ARG A 421 -1.77 0.51 -8.33
C ARG A 421 -0.32 0.85 -7.97
N GLY A 422 0.00 2.13 -7.77
CA GLY A 422 1.34 2.58 -7.40
C GLY A 422 1.96 1.85 -6.19
N ARG A 423 1.12 1.46 -5.20
CA ARG A 423 1.58 0.64 -4.08
C ARG A 423 1.91 -0.81 -4.48
N ASP A 424 1.13 -1.41 -5.38
CA ASP A 424 1.43 -2.74 -5.93
C ASP A 424 2.77 -2.72 -6.68
N LEU A 425 3.06 -1.64 -7.41
CA LEU A 425 4.34 -1.45 -8.11
C LEU A 425 5.51 -1.35 -7.12
N THR A 426 5.37 -0.50 -6.09
CA THR A 426 6.38 -0.33 -5.04
C THR A 426 6.64 -1.65 -4.32
N ARG A 427 5.57 -2.37 -3.97
CA ARG A 427 5.61 -3.68 -3.32
C ARG A 427 6.18 -4.77 -4.23
N SER A 428 5.87 -4.78 -5.52
CA SER A 428 6.33 -5.82 -6.45
C SER A 428 7.85 -5.88 -6.59
N GLY A 429 8.56 -4.81 -6.22
CA GLY A 429 9.99 -4.74 -6.46
C GLY A 429 10.37 -4.70 -7.94
N ALA A 430 9.43 -4.39 -8.83
CA ALA A 430 9.69 -4.17 -10.26
C ALA A 430 10.81 -3.15 -10.45
N ARG A 431 11.70 -3.39 -11.43
CA ARG A 431 12.75 -2.43 -11.81
C ARG A 431 12.35 -1.62 -13.03
N HIS A 432 11.62 -2.27 -13.94
CA HIS A 432 11.01 -1.64 -15.11
C HIS A 432 9.50 -1.82 -15.10
N LEU A 433 8.79 -1.03 -15.92
CA LEU A 433 7.33 -1.12 -16.08
C LEU A 433 6.88 -2.52 -16.51
N SER A 434 7.64 -3.15 -17.41
CA SER A 434 7.40 -4.51 -17.92
C SER A 434 7.46 -5.57 -16.80
N ASP A 435 8.38 -5.45 -15.85
CA ASP A 435 8.53 -6.41 -14.75
C ASP A 435 7.25 -6.51 -13.89
N ALA A 436 6.56 -5.39 -13.69
CA ALA A 436 5.32 -5.34 -12.91
C ALA A 436 4.19 -6.13 -13.59
N LEU A 437 4.23 -6.31 -14.91
CA LEU A 437 3.20 -7.02 -15.67
C LEU A 437 3.30 -8.55 -15.55
N ARG A 438 4.42 -9.09 -15.04
CA ARG A 438 4.66 -10.53 -14.91
C ARG A 438 3.67 -11.27 -14.02
N VAL A 439 3.02 -10.56 -13.10
CA VAL A 439 2.02 -11.14 -12.19
C VAL A 439 0.60 -11.09 -12.76
N VAL A 440 0.40 -10.45 -13.91
CA VAL A 440 -0.91 -10.29 -14.55
C VAL A 440 -1.25 -11.58 -15.33
N PRO A 441 -2.42 -12.20 -15.10
CA PRO A 441 -2.83 -13.39 -15.84
C PRO A 441 -2.92 -13.08 -17.34
N GLY A 442 -2.58 -14.03 -18.20
CA GLY A 442 -2.65 -13.85 -19.65
C GLY A 442 -1.59 -12.92 -20.26
N VAL A 443 -0.66 -12.39 -19.45
CA VAL A 443 0.44 -11.53 -19.91
C VAL A 443 1.76 -12.29 -19.87
N GLU A 444 2.49 -12.22 -20.97
CA GLU A 444 3.83 -12.75 -21.12
C GLU A 444 4.81 -11.59 -21.18
N VAL A 445 5.80 -11.61 -20.28
CA VAL A 445 6.90 -10.65 -20.27
C VAL A 445 8.17 -11.43 -20.49
N GLN A 446 8.83 -11.14 -21.61
CA GLN A 446 10.08 -11.77 -22.00
C GLN A 446 11.17 -10.71 -21.93
N ARG A 447 12.23 -10.97 -21.16
CA ARG A 447 13.40 -10.09 -21.18
C ARG A 447 14.28 -10.41 -22.39
N ILE A 448 14.48 -9.44 -23.28
CA ILE A 448 15.32 -9.57 -24.49
C ILE A 448 16.78 -9.24 -24.15
N SER A 449 17.01 -8.17 -23.38
CA SER A 449 18.35 -7.75 -22.91
C SER A 449 18.28 -7.16 -21.50
N SER A 450 19.37 -6.61 -20.96
CA SER A 450 19.35 -5.95 -19.65
C SER A 450 18.41 -4.76 -19.56
N THR A 451 18.05 -4.13 -20.69
CA THR A 451 17.17 -2.95 -20.78
C THR A 451 16.15 -3.05 -21.91
N GLU A 452 15.83 -4.26 -22.36
CA GLU A 452 14.77 -4.46 -23.35
C GLU A 452 13.91 -5.65 -22.97
N SER A 453 12.59 -5.44 -23.04
CA SER A 453 11.57 -6.40 -22.67
C SER A 453 10.46 -6.41 -23.71
N GLY A 454 9.99 -7.59 -24.06
CA GLY A 454 8.75 -7.80 -24.79
C GLY A 454 7.57 -7.99 -23.85
N VAL A 455 6.42 -7.47 -24.23
CA VAL A 455 5.13 -7.71 -23.55
C VAL A 455 4.13 -8.16 -24.60
N ALA A 456 3.56 -9.35 -24.41
CA ALA A 456 2.49 -9.86 -25.23
C ALA A 456 1.39 -10.48 -24.37
N PHE A 457 0.29 -10.83 -25.03
CA PHE A 457 -0.86 -11.43 -24.40
C PHE A 457 -1.11 -12.80 -25.00
N ARG A 458 -1.68 -13.71 -24.20
CA ARG A 458 -2.33 -14.94 -24.66
C ARG A 458 -1.54 -15.71 -25.75
N GLY A 459 -0.25 -15.95 -25.50
CA GLY A 459 0.60 -16.78 -26.35
C GLY A 459 1.15 -16.08 -27.59
N TYR A 460 1.10 -14.76 -27.69
CA TYR A 460 1.68 -13.98 -28.80
C TYR A 460 3.07 -13.38 -28.47
N ALA A 461 3.79 -13.91 -27.47
CA ALA A 461 5.23 -13.66 -27.29
C ALA A 461 6.04 -14.76 -28.01
N ASP A 462 5.75 -15.04 -29.28
CA ASP A 462 6.35 -16.12 -30.06
C ASP A 462 7.67 -15.73 -30.76
N SER A 463 7.92 -14.45 -31.00
CA SER A 463 9.24 -13.96 -31.43
C SER A 463 9.46 -12.51 -31.03
N THR A 464 10.72 -12.07 -31.00
CA THR A 464 11.10 -10.67 -30.79
C THR A 464 10.52 -9.73 -31.87
N THR A 465 10.23 -10.25 -33.06
CA THR A 465 9.57 -9.52 -34.15
C THR A 465 8.05 -9.56 -34.08
N ALA A 466 7.45 -10.47 -33.31
CA ALA A 466 6.00 -10.70 -33.18
C ALA A 466 5.38 -10.12 -31.88
N LEU A 467 6.14 -9.34 -31.12
CA LEU A 467 5.64 -8.52 -29.98
C LEU A 467 4.71 -7.37 -30.41
N GLN A 468 4.09 -7.50 -31.58
CA GLN A 468 3.21 -6.52 -32.19
C GLN A 468 1.75 -6.75 -31.78
N GLY A 469 0.90 -5.76 -32.01
CA GLY A 469 -0.52 -5.86 -31.65
C GLY A 469 -0.83 -5.70 -30.15
N THR A 470 0.18 -5.34 -29.33
CA THR A 470 0.00 -4.77 -27.99
C THR A 470 0.10 -3.26 -28.04
N LEU A 471 -0.91 -2.54 -27.56
CA LEU A 471 -0.88 -1.09 -27.48
C LEU A 471 -0.43 -0.62 -26.09
N GLY A 472 0.55 0.28 -26.05
CA GLY A 472 0.94 1.02 -24.85
C GLY A 472 0.38 2.45 -24.87
N LEU A 473 -0.19 2.89 -23.74
CA LEU A 473 -0.59 4.27 -23.51
C LEU A 473 0.15 4.83 -22.29
N VAL A 474 0.62 6.07 -22.37
CA VAL A 474 1.09 6.85 -21.22
C VAL A 474 0.27 8.13 -21.16
N ASP A 475 -0.52 8.32 -20.10
CA ASP A 475 -1.43 9.45 -19.95
C ASP A 475 -2.33 9.65 -21.18
N GLY A 476 -2.81 8.53 -21.75
CA GLY A 476 -3.68 8.50 -22.93
C GLY A 476 -2.98 8.77 -24.27
N ARG A 477 -1.68 9.11 -24.28
CA ARG A 477 -0.86 9.19 -25.50
C ARG A 477 -0.38 7.80 -25.89
N GLN A 478 -0.47 7.45 -27.16
CA GLN A 478 0.07 6.18 -27.64
C GLN A 478 1.61 6.24 -27.69
N VAL A 479 2.26 5.24 -27.10
CA VAL A 479 3.73 5.10 -27.05
C VAL A 479 4.23 3.95 -27.94
N TYR A 480 3.52 3.75 -29.06
CA TYR A 480 3.78 2.67 -30.00
C TYR A 480 4.79 3.12 -31.06
N ASN A 481 5.90 2.40 -31.19
CA ASN A 481 6.90 2.62 -32.22
C ASN A 481 6.37 2.06 -33.56
N GLN A 482 6.01 2.95 -34.48
CA GLN A 482 5.43 2.54 -35.77
C GLN A 482 6.42 1.87 -36.70
N PHE A 483 7.72 2.17 -36.55
CA PHE A 483 8.74 1.51 -37.35
C PHE A 483 8.83 0.03 -36.99
N LEU A 484 8.96 -0.31 -35.71
CA LEU A 484 9.09 -1.70 -35.26
C LEU A 484 7.74 -2.44 -35.11
N GLY A 485 6.66 -1.69 -34.90
CA GLY A 485 5.35 -2.25 -34.59
C GLY A 485 5.22 -2.72 -33.13
N ASN A 486 5.93 -2.13 -32.19
CA ASN A 486 5.88 -2.54 -30.77
C ASN A 486 6.01 -1.36 -29.81
N VAL A 487 6.02 -1.63 -28.50
CA VAL A 487 6.30 -0.62 -27.46
C VAL A 487 7.70 -0.87 -26.91
N LEU A 488 8.53 0.17 -26.91
CA LEU A 488 9.85 0.14 -26.27
C LEU A 488 9.70 0.43 -24.76
N TRP A 489 9.17 -0.55 -24.00
CA TRP A 489 8.76 -0.40 -22.60
C TRP A 489 9.84 0.21 -21.71
N ASP A 490 11.06 -0.26 -21.88
CA ASP A 490 12.21 0.13 -21.07
C ASP A 490 12.80 1.47 -21.51
N GLN A 491 12.44 2.01 -22.70
CA GLN A 491 12.84 3.34 -23.15
C GLN A 491 11.89 4.44 -22.62
N LEU A 492 10.67 4.09 -22.23
CA LEU A 492 9.65 5.06 -21.80
C LEU A 492 10.19 6.02 -20.71
N PRO A 493 9.98 7.34 -20.84
CA PRO A 493 10.43 8.34 -19.87
C PRO A 493 9.49 8.42 -18.66
N VAL A 494 9.21 7.28 -18.02
CA VAL A 494 8.31 7.16 -16.87
C VAL A 494 9.02 6.46 -15.74
N ARG A 495 9.10 7.11 -14.57
CA ARG A 495 9.59 6.47 -13.34
C ARG A 495 8.49 5.63 -12.71
N LEU A 496 8.84 4.46 -12.18
CA LEU A 496 7.89 3.59 -11.48
C LEU A 496 7.21 4.29 -10.30
N GLU A 497 7.93 5.14 -9.56
CA GLU A 497 7.39 5.86 -8.39
C GLU A 497 6.35 6.94 -8.75
N ASP A 498 6.38 7.42 -10.00
CA ASP A 498 5.46 8.42 -10.52
C ASP A 498 4.22 7.79 -11.17
N VAL A 499 4.18 6.46 -11.28
CA VAL A 499 2.99 5.74 -11.78
C VAL A 499 1.91 5.75 -10.71
N LYS A 500 0.74 6.25 -11.08
CA LYS A 500 -0.48 6.16 -10.26
C LYS A 500 -1.10 4.78 -10.37
N ARG A 501 -1.28 4.30 -11.60
CA ARG A 501 -1.73 2.94 -11.89
C ARG A 501 -1.36 2.48 -13.31
N ILE A 502 -1.34 1.16 -13.50
CA ILE A 502 -1.27 0.50 -14.80
C ILE A 502 -2.54 -0.33 -14.97
N GLU A 503 -3.28 -0.08 -16.05
CA GLU A 503 -4.46 -0.83 -16.43
C GLU A 503 -4.11 -1.75 -17.59
N VAL A 504 -4.42 -3.03 -17.47
CA VAL A 504 -4.12 -4.06 -18.47
C VAL A 504 -5.42 -4.65 -18.97
N ILE A 505 -5.75 -4.38 -20.23
CA ILE A 505 -6.97 -4.84 -20.90
C ILE A 505 -6.58 -5.97 -21.84
N ARG A 506 -7.12 -7.16 -21.62
CA ARG A 506 -6.84 -8.35 -22.45
C ARG A 506 -7.94 -8.53 -23.50
N GLY A 507 -7.54 -8.97 -24.69
CA GLY A 507 -8.42 -9.10 -25.85
C GLY A 507 -8.50 -7.83 -26.69
N PRO A 508 -9.33 -7.81 -27.76
CA PRO A 508 -9.33 -6.74 -28.74
C PRO A 508 -9.81 -5.40 -28.15
N GLY A 509 -8.89 -4.46 -28.04
CA GLY A 509 -9.09 -3.08 -27.59
C GLY A 509 -9.23 -2.06 -28.74
N SER A 510 -9.08 -2.48 -30.00
CA SER A 510 -9.03 -1.56 -31.15
C SER A 510 -10.27 -0.69 -31.30
N PHE A 511 -11.45 -1.15 -30.91
CA PHE A 511 -12.69 -0.39 -31.05
C PHE A 511 -12.68 0.98 -30.33
N ILE A 512 -11.91 1.13 -29.24
CA ILE A 512 -11.72 2.42 -28.54
C ILE A 512 -10.36 3.03 -28.89
N HIS A 513 -9.31 2.20 -28.90
CA HIS A 513 -7.93 2.69 -28.88
C HIS A 513 -7.26 2.72 -30.26
N GLY A 514 -7.88 2.12 -31.28
CA GLY A 514 -7.40 2.12 -32.66
C GLY A 514 -6.48 0.95 -33.02
N PRO A 515 -5.65 1.10 -34.08
CA PRO A 515 -4.78 0.02 -34.53
C PRO A 515 -3.83 -0.42 -33.41
N ASN A 516 -3.39 -1.67 -33.49
CA ASN A 516 -2.36 -2.26 -32.63
C ASN A 516 -2.79 -2.54 -31.19
N ALA A 517 -4.06 -2.32 -30.84
CA ALA A 517 -4.72 -2.86 -29.65
C ALA A 517 -5.40 -4.22 -29.97
N MET A 518 -4.72 -5.06 -30.76
CA MET A 518 -5.28 -6.30 -31.28
C MET A 518 -5.34 -7.39 -30.21
N HIS A 519 -4.25 -7.56 -29.47
CA HIS A 519 -4.10 -8.56 -28.41
C HIS A 519 -4.44 -8.01 -27.02
N GLY A 520 -4.19 -6.72 -26.81
CA GLY A 520 -4.48 -6.05 -25.56
C GLY A 520 -3.95 -4.61 -25.50
N VAL A 521 -4.22 -3.95 -24.38
CA VAL A 521 -3.79 -2.58 -24.08
C VAL A 521 -3.16 -2.55 -22.69
N VAL A 522 -2.03 -1.87 -22.57
CA VAL A 522 -1.43 -1.48 -21.28
C VAL A 522 -1.50 0.05 -21.20
N SER A 523 -2.31 0.56 -20.29
CA SER A 523 -2.52 1.98 -20.06
C SER A 523 -1.86 2.40 -18.77
N ILE A 524 -0.84 3.24 -18.86
CA ILE A 524 -0.08 3.78 -17.74
C ILE A 524 -0.61 5.18 -17.45
N GLU A 525 -1.10 5.40 -16.24
CA GLU A 525 -1.44 6.73 -15.75
C GLU A 525 -0.38 7.17 -14.75
N THR A 526 0.23 8.33 -15.00
CA THR A 526 1.17 8.96 -14.09
C THR A 526 0.44 9.91 -13.15
N LYS A 527 1.04 10.16 -11.98
CA LYS A 527 0.51 11.13 -11.01
C LYS A 527 0.55 12.53 -11.60
N SER A 528 -0.57 13.26 -11.54
CA SER A 528 -0.64 14.69 -11.86
C SER A 528 0.21 15.49 -10.85
N PRO A 529 0.83 16.61 -11.24
CA PRO A 529 1.45 17.51 -10.25
C PRO A 529 0.47 17.98 -9.16
N LEU A 530 -0.85 17.95 -9.43
CA LEU A 530 -1.91 18.26 -8.48
C LEU A 530 -2.22 17.11 -7.49
N GLU A 531 -1.58 15.96 -7.62
CA GLU A 531 -1.75 14.81 -6.72
C GLU A 531 -0.58 14.62 -5.75
N TYR A 532 0.53 15.35 -5.95
CA TYR A 532 1.66 15.36 -5.01
C TYR A 532 1.44 16.36 -3.88
N GLU A 533 2.16 16.15 -2.78
CA GLU A 533 2.32 17.15 -1.74
C GLU A 533 2.92 18.45 -2.32
N GLU A 534 2.49 19.59 -1.77
CA GLU A 534 2.95 20.92 -2.18
C GLU A 534 4.46 21.06 -1.97
N ASP A 535 5.15 21.57 -3.01
CA ASP A 535 6.59 21.83 -3.00
C ASP A 535 7.47 20.65 -2.55
N SER A 536 7.15 19.46 -3.05
CA SER A 536 7.81 18.20 -2.67
C SER A 536 8.94 17.78 -3.59
N VAL A 537 9.87 16.99 -3.04
CA VAL A 537 10.96 16.35 -3.79
C VAL A 537 11.00 14.86 -3.46
N SER A 538 11.11 13.99 -4.46
CA SER A 538 11.28 12.54 -4.28
C SER A 538 12.55 12.07 -4.99
N THR A 539 13.52 11.56 -4.23
CA THR A 539 14.75 10.97 -4.76
C THR A 539 14.80 9.48 -4.47
N ILE A 540 15.11 8.68 -5.48
CA ILE A 540 15.45 7.26 -5.34
C ILE A 540 16.89 7.01 -5.80
N ALA A 541 17.60 6.17 -5.06
CA ALA A 541 18.89 5.66 -5.47
C ALA A 541 18.99 4.18 -5.11
N HIS A 542 19.34 3.33 -6.08
CA HIS A 542 19.53 1.91 -5.83
C HIS A 542 20.64 1.31 -6.69
N ALA A 543 21.27 0.27 -6.16
CA ALA A 543 22.33 -0.45 -6.83
C ALA A 543 22.18 -1.96 -6.63
N GLY A 544 22.78 -2.74 -7.52
CA GLY A 544 22.66 -4.19 -7.50
C GLY A 544 23.83 -4.93 -8.10
N ASN A 545 23.65 -6.23 -8.32
CA ASN A 545 24.56 -7.00 -9.15
C ASN A 545 24.42 -6.60 -10.63
N HIS A 546 25.30 -7.12 -11.49
CA HIS A 546 25.45 -6.69 -12.88
C HIS A 546 25.70 -5.18 -13.00
N GLY A 547 26.55 -4.62 -12.13
CA GLY A 547 26.91 -3.20 -12.18
C GLY A 547 25.74 -2.22 -12.03
N SER A 548 24.53 -2.69 -11.70
CA SER A 548 23.32 -1.89 -11.81
C SER A 548 23.34 -0.70 -10.85
N LEU A 549 23.04 0.48 -11.38
CA LEU A 549 22.91 1.72 -10.64
C LEU A 549 21.78 2.55 -11.24
N VAL A 550 20.83 2.96 -10.40
CA VAL A 550 19.72 3.83 -10.79
C VAL A 550 19.64 5.00 -9.82
N ILE A 551 19.50 6.21 -10.36
CA ILE A 551 19.26 7.44 -9.61
C ILE A 551 18.11 8.19 -10.27
N GLY A 552 17.04 8.46 -9.53
CA GLY A 552 15.85 9.15 -10.00
C GLY A 552 15.45 10.29 -9.08
N ASN A 553 14.92 11.38 -9.64
CA ASN A 553 14.43 12.53 -8.90
C ASN A 553 13.13 13.04 -9.52
N THR A 554 12.17 13.41 -8.67
CA THR A 554 10.94 14.11 -9.06
C THR A 554 10.83 15.34 -8.17
N VAL A 555 10.60 16.50 -8.77
CA VAL A 555 10.40 17.77 -8.08
C VAL A 555 9.04 18.29 -8.48
N VAL A 556 8.23 18.67 -7.50
CA VAL A 556 6.91 19.25 -7.72
C VAL A 556 6.86 20.64 -7.10
N GLY A 557 6.26 21.59 -7.81
CA GLY A 557 5.88 22.89 -7.27
C GLY A 557 4.39 23.12 -7.52
N ARG A 558 3.67 23.65 -6.53
CA ARG A 558 2.23 23.92 -6.65
C ARG A 558 1.90 25.37 -6.35
N ALA A 559 0.81 25.82 -6.96
CA ALA A 559 0.12 27.07 -6.67
C ALA A 559 -1.39 26.79 -6.70
N GLU A 560 -2.21 27.75 -6.31
CA GLU A 560 -3.68 27.61 -6.33
C GLU A 560 -4.17 27.17 -7.73
N GLY A 561 -4.84 26.02 -7.80
CA GLY A 561 -5.35 25.42 -9.04
C GLY A 561 -4.28 25.00 -10.05
N SER A 562 -2.98 25.04 -9.76
CA SER A 562 -1.92 24.78 -10.74
C SER A 562 -0.74 24.02 -10.15
N GLY A 563 -0.09 23.18 -10.96
CA GLY A 563 1.07 22.41 -10.53
C GLY A 563 2.06 22.14 -11.66
N ILE A 564 3.34 22.07 -11.32
CA ILE A 564 4.42 21.65 -12.21
C ILE A 564 5.18 20.48 -11.57
N LYS A 565 5.50 19.46 -12.37
CA LYS A 565 6.32 18.30 -12.03
C LYS A 565 7.49 18.22 -12.99
N ALA A 566 8.68 17.98 -12.48
CA ALA A 566 9.87 17.68 -13.27
C ALA A 566 10.52 16.40 -12.75
N THR A 567 10.80 15.48 -13.65
CA THR A 567 11.25 14.12 -13.38
C THR A 567 12.56 13.87 -14.14
N ALA A 568 13.56 13.27 -13.51
CA ALA A 568 14.79 12.84 -14.16
C ALA A 568 15.24 11.49 -13.62
N GLN A 569 15.74 10.60 -14.48
CA GLN A 569 16.36 9.35 -14.04
C GLN A 569 17.52 8.98 -14.94
N TRP A 570 18.57 8.44 -14.31
CA TRP A 570 19.69 7.81 -14.97
C TRP A 570 19.86 6.38 -14.45
N GLU A 571 20.13 5.47 -15.37
CA GLU A 571 20.32 4.04 -15.13
C GLU A 571 21.53 3.54 -15.93
N ASP A 572 22.32 2.69 -15.30
CA ASP A 572 23.44 1.96 -15.90
C ASP A 572 23.38 0.51 -15.44
N ILE A 573 23.60 -0.43 -16.36
CA ILE A 573 23.51 -1.86 -16.09
C ILE A 573 24.45 -2.65 -17.00
N ASP A 574 25.23 -3.55 -16.41
CA ASP A 574 26.02 -4.53 -17.15
C ASP A 574 25.09 -5.58 -17.79
N PRO A 575 25.48 -6.16 -18.92
CA PRO A 575 24.73 -7.23 -19.54
C PRO A 575 24.59 -8.44 -18.62
N PHE A 576 23.47 -9.17 -18.75
CA PHE A 576 23.30 -10.44 -18.04
C PHE A 576 24.31 -11.50 -18.51
N ASP A 577 24.63 -11.49 -19.81
CA ASP A 577 25.68 -12.32 -20.40
C ASP A 577 26.75 -11.44 -21.09
N PRO A 578 27.89 -11.17 -20.42
CA PRO A 578 28.96 -10.33 -20.96
C PRO A 578 29.76 -11.02 -22.07
N SER A 579 29.52 -12.31 -22.36
CA SER A 579 30.16 -13.00 -23.49
C SER A 579 29.51 -12.65 -24.83
N THR A 580 28.33 -12.03 -24.79
CA THR A 580 27.48 -11.80 -25.96
C THR A 580 27.06 -10.35 -26.17
N THR A 581 27.07 -9.52 -25.13
CA THR A 581 26.65 -8.10 -25.17
C THR A 581 27.54 -7.24 -24.27
N SER A 582 27.52 -5.91 -24.43
CA SER A 582 28.17 -4.93 -23.53
C SER A 582 27.15 -4.15 -22.69
N GLY A 583 27.67 -3.33 -21.75
CA GLY A 583 26.89 -2.55 -20.78
C GLY A 583 25.96 -1.55 -21.46
N GLN A 584 24.83 -1.28 -20.80
CA GLN A 584 23.75 -0.45 -21.33
C GLN A 584 23.51 0.72 -20.38
N ASN A 585 23.29 1.91 -20.93
CA ASN A 585 22.92 3.10 -20.17
C ASN A 585 21.59 3.67 -20.66
N LYS A 586 20.85 4.29 -19.74
CA LYS A 586 19.66 5.07 -20.05
C LYS A 586 19.65 6.35 -19.23
N GLY A 587 19.27 7.44 -19.87
CA GLY A 587 18.96 8.69 -19.17
C GLY A 587 17.68 9.28 -19.73
N PHE A 588 16.78 9.73 -18.87
CA PHE A 588 15.60 10.47 -19.31
C PHE A 588 15.27 11.64 -18.39
N PHE A 589 14.56 12.59 -18.97
CA PHE A 589 13.99 13.76 -18.32
C PHE A 589 12.57 13.97 -18.82
N GLU A 590 11.63 14.25 -17.93
CA GLU A 590 10.22 14.49 -18.22
C GLU A 590 9.74 15.69 -17.40
N THR A 591 8.84 16.48 -17.97
CA THR A 591 8.19 17.60 -17.30
C THR A 591 6.72 17.63 -17.64
N ALA A 592 5.89 17.84 -16.63
CA ALA A 592 4.46 18.04 -16.75
C ALA A 592 4.02 19.29 -16.01
N PHE A 593 3.09 20.03 -16.61
CA PHE A 593 2.41 21.17 -16.03
C PHE A 593 0.91 20.98 -16.18
N GLU A 594 0.13 21.21 -15.13
CA GLU A 594 -1.32 21.11 -15.14
C GLU A 594 -1.93 22.30 -14.41
N THR A 595 -3.04 22.83 -14.94
CA THR A 595 -3.74 23.98 -14.37
C THR A 595 -5.26 23.85 -14.57
N GLU A 596 -6.00 24.18 -13.52
CA GLU A 596 -7.44 24.36 -13.49
C GLU A 596 -7.75 25.78 -13.98
N LEU A 597 -8.37 25.88 -15.16
CA LEU A 597 -8.71 27.16 -15.75
C LEU A 597 -9.79 27.84 -14.91
N ASP A 598 -9.56 29.11 -14.57
CA ASP A 598 -10.43 29.90 -13.69
C ASP A 598 -10.68 29.24 -12.31
N ASN A 599 -9.76 28.37 -11.85
CA ASN A 599 -9.90 27.54 -10.65
C ASN A 599 -11.16 26.64 -10.66
N ASP A 600 -11.60 26.21 -11.85
CA ASP A 600 -12.68 25.23 -12.01
C ASP A 600 -12.09 23.83 -12.26
N PRO A 601 -12.27 22.86 -11.35
CA PRO A 601 -11.74 21.49 -11.52
C PRO A 601 -12.38 20.75 -12.71
N ASN A 602 -13.49 21.25 -13.27
CA ASN A 602 -14.09 20.72 -14.48
C ASN A 602 -13.37 21.19 -15.75
N HIS A 603 -12.46 22.17 -15.67
CA HIS A 603 -11.76 22.73 -16.81
C HIS A 603 -10.25 22.64 -16.59
N VAL A 604 -9.63 21.54 -17.02
CA VAL A 604 -8.21 21.28 -16.78
C VAL A 604 -7.43 21.31 -18.09
N LEU A 605 -6.36 22.09 -18.10
CA LEU A 605 -5.37 22.13 -19.17
C LEU A 605 -4.06 21.54 -18.65
N GLY A 606 -3.51 20.58 -19.38
CA GLY A 606 -2.20 20.01 -19.08
C GLY A 606 -1.27 20.05 -20.28
N LEU A 607 0.00 20.33 -20.01
CA LEU A 607 1.11 20.30 -20.95
C LEU A 607 2.17 19.36 -20.40
N SER A 608 2.69 18.46 -21.23
CA SER A 608 3.79 17.57 -20.84
C SER A 608 4.79 17.45 -21.97
N GLY A 609 6.03 17.16 -21.63
CA GLY A 609 7.07 16.87 -22.59
C GLY A 609 8.23 16.16 -21.92
N GLY A 610 8.95 15.35 -22.68
CA GLY A 610 10.06 14.57 -22.14
C GLY A 610 10.99 14.07 -23.21
N PHE A 611 12.20 13.75 -22.78
CA PHE A 611 13.31 13.24 -23.58
C PHE A 611 13.85 11.99 -22.92
N ALA A 612 14.06 10.92 -23.69
CA ALA A 612 14.76 9.73 -23.27
C ALA A 612 15.90 9.43 -24.24
N GLN A 613 17.05 9.03 -23.71
CA GLN A 613 18.14 8.45 -24.48
C GLN A 613 18.49 7.09 -23.88
N GLN A 614 18.71 6.11 -24.75
CA GLN A 614 19.16 4.78 -24.38
C GLN A 614 20.29 4.34 -25.31
N GLU A 615 21.35 3.78 -24.73
CA GLU A 615 22.43 3.11 -25.46
C GLU A 615 22.42 1.65 -25.04
N PHE A 616 22.28 0.75 -26.02
CA PHE A 616 22.14 -0.67 -25.75
C PHE A 616 22.79 -1.53 -26.83
N ASP A 617 23.31 -2.68 -26.41
CA ASP A 617 23.77 -3.73 -27.31
C ASP A 617 22.76 -4.88 -27.35
N LEU A 618 22.45 -5.33 -28.56
CA LEU A 618 21.57 -6.46 -28.84
C LEU A 618 22.30 -7.46 -29.73
N LEU A 619 21.98 -8.75 -29.57
CA LEU A 619 22.28 -9.75 -30.59
C LEU A 619 21.06 -9.92 -31.49
N LEU A 620 21.20 -9.63 -32.78
CA LEU A 620 20.16 -10.02 -33.73
C LEU A 620 20.09 -11.55 -33.77
N PRO A 621 18.90 -12.15 -33.61
CA PRO A 621 18.75 -13.60 -33.61
C PRO A 621 19.20 -14.19 -34.94
N SER A 622 19.75 -15.40 -34.88
CA SER A 622 20.07 -16.16 -36.08
C SER A 622 18.78 -16.67 -36.73
N LEU A 623 18.47 -16.24 -37.95
CA LEU A 623 17.64 -17.05 -38.84
C LEU A 623 18.45 -18.32 -39.19
N ASP A 624 17.81 -19.47 -39.49
CA ASP A 624 18.44 -20.79 -39.67
C ASP A 624 19.73 -20.84 -40.54
N VAL A 625 19.94 -19.81 -41.37
CA VAL A 625 21.09 -19.62 -42.27
C VAL A 625 21.95 -18.38 -41.97
N ILE A 626 21.56 -17.48 -41.08
CA ILE A 626 22.27 -16.21 -40.82
C ILE A 626 22.90 -16.22 -39.41
N PRO A 627 24.23 -16.14 -39.27
CA PRO A 627 24.89 -15.98 -37.98
C PRO A 627 24.36 -14.77 -37.20
N SER A 628 24.24 -14.92 -35.87
CA SER A 628 23.93 -13.81 -34.97
C SER A 628 24.98 -12.70 -35.13
N SER A 629 24.51 -11.45 -35.19
CA SER A 629 25.38 -10.27 -35.30
C SER A 629 25.11 -9.33 -34.14
N GLY A 630 26.18 -8.78 -33.57
CA GLY A 630 26.08 -7.78 -32.51
C GLY A 630 25.67 -6.44 -33.10
N VAL A 631 24.74 -5.76 -32.44
CA VAL A 631 24.25 -4.44 -32.83
C VAL A 631 24.35 -3.52 -31.63
N HIS A 632 25.12 -2.45 -31.78
CA HIS A 632 25.14 -1.34 -30.85
C HIS A 632 24.14 -0.30 -31.33
N SER A 633 23.15 0.04 -30.51
CA SER A 633 22.13 1.03 -30.85
C SER A 633 22.12 2.17 -29.86
N ARG A 634 21.99 3.38 -30.37
CA ARG A 634 21.70 4.58 -29.60
C ARG A 634 20.37 5.16 -30.07
N SER A 635 19.37 5.11 -29.20
CA SER A 635 18.05 5.66 -29.47
C SER A 635 17.77 6.91 -28.63
N ARG A 636 17.01 7.83 -29.21
CA ARG A 636 16.52 9.07 -28.59
C ARG A 636 15.03 9.19 -28.87
N ASP A 637 14.24 9.48 -27.85
CA ASP A 637 12.81 9.75 -27.94
C ASP A 637 12.54 11.13 -27.36
N LEU A 638 11.77 11.95 -28.05
CA LEU A 638 11.31 13.26 -27.59
C LEU A 638 9.82 13.35 -27.82
N PHE A 639 9.06 13.82 -26.84
CA PHE A 639 7.65 14.08 -27.01
C PHE A 639 7.22 15.42 -26.40
N VAL A 640 6.16 15.99 -26.98
CA VAL A 640 5.39 17.10 -26.41
C VAL A 640 3.91 16.75 -26.55
N SER A 641 3.13 16.97 -25.51
CA SER A 641 1.71 16.64 -25.46
C SER A 641 0.94 17.72 -24.73
N ALA A 642 -0.25 18.03 -25.24
CA ALA A 642 -1.21 18.91 -24.61
C ALA A 642 -2.54 18.16 -24.47
N HIS A 643 -3.21 18.36 -23.35
CA HIS A 643 -4.56 17.85 -23.16
C HIS A 643 -5.45 18.89 -22.48
N TYR A 644 -6.72 18.88 -22.86
CA TYR A 644 -7.75 19.70 -22.28
C TYR A 644 -8.96 18.84 -21.94
N ARG A 645 -9.45 18.97 -20.70
CA ARG A 645 -10.63 18.28 -20.21
C ARG A 645 -11.64 19.31 -19.72
N ALA A 646 -12.88 19.18 -20.16
CA ALA A 646 -13.98 20.06 -19.83
C ALA A 646 -15.21 19.26 -19.36
N GLY A 647 -15.89 19.75 -18.33
CA GLY A 647 -17.16 19.22 -17.84
C GLY A 647 -17.03 18.06 -16.85
N ASP A 648 -18.16 17.70 -16.26
CA ASP A 648 -18.29 16.65 -15.25
C ASP A 648 -18.32 15.26 -15.93
N PRO A 649 -17.34 14.37 -15.67
CA PRO A 649 -17.32 13.00 -16.19
C PRO A 649 -18.60 12.21 -15.92
N ASP A 650 -19.36 12.59 -14.89
CA ASP A 650 -20.57 11.89 -14.50
C ASP A 650 -21.82 12.32 -15.22
N VAL A 651 -21.77 13.46 -15.90
CA VAL A 651 -22.90 14.02 -16.63
C VAL A 651 -22.53 14.18 -18.09
N ARG A 652 -21.57 15.07 -18.37
CA ARG A 652 -21.09 15.38 -19.71
C ARG A 652 -19.66 15.86 -19.64
N SER A 653 -18.78 15.21 -20.38
CA SER A 653 -17.38 15.58 -20.48
C SER A 653 -16.89 15.64 -21.92
N PHE A 654 -15.86 16.45 -22.13
CA PHE A 654 -15.14 16.59 -23.37
C PHE A 654 -13.65 16.51 -23.08
N GLU A 655 -12.93 15.77 -23.90
CA GLU A 655 -11.48 15.63 -23.83
C GLU A 655 -10.88 15.88 -25.22
N ALA A 656 -9.86 16.72 -25.27
CA ALA A 656 -9.03 16.92 -26.45
C ALA A 656 -7.58 16.66 -26.08
N ARG A 657 -6.88 15.86 -26.88
CA ARG A 657 -5.44 15.60 -26.74
C ARG A 657 -4.76 15.82 -28.08
N THR A 658 -3.55 16.37 -28.03
CA THR A 658 -2.65 16.38 -29.18
C THR A 658 -1.23 16.14 -28.72
N SER A 659 -0.47 15.39 -29.51
CA SER A 659 0.95 15.19 -29.27
C SER A 659 1.78 15.19 -30.54
N TRP A 660 3.04 15.51 -30.36
CA TRP A 660 4.10 15.22 -31.31
C TRP A 660 5.17 14.37 -30.60
N SER A 661 5.68 13.36 -31.29
CA SER A 661 6.81 12.55 -30.84
C SER A 661 7.80 12.35 -31.97
N GLY A 662 9.08 12.52 -31.67
CA GLY A 662 10.20 12.24 -32.56
C GLY A 662 11.08 11.15 -31.96
N PHE A 663 11.35 10.10 -32.74
CA PHE A 663 12.23 9.00 -32.39
C PHE A 663 13.38 8.95 -33.39
N ASN A 664 14.61 8.91 -32.90
CA ASN A 664 15.82 8.73 -33.69
C ASN A 664 16.58 7.52 -33.15
N SER A 665 17.05 6.64 -34.02
CA SER A 665 17.88 5.49 -33.63
C SER A 665 19.04 5.33 -34.59
N GLU A 666 20.26 5.28 -34.06
CA GLU A 666 21.49 5.01 -34.80
C GLU A 666 21.98 3.61 -34.41
N SER A 667 22.04 2.68 -35.36
CA SER A 667 22.45 1.29 -35.13
C SER A 667 23.72 0.96 -35.88
N THR A 668 24.77 0.61 -35.13
CA THR A 668 26.05 0.11 -35.65
C THR A 668 26.10 -1.40 -35.52
N THR A 669 26.24 -2.09 -36.64
CA THR A 669 26.23 -3.55 -36.71
C THR A 669 27.66 -4.10 -36.87
N LEU A 670 27.92 -5.25 -36.26
CA LEU A 670 29.14 -6.04 -36.45
C LEU A 670 28.80 -7.33 -37.18
N GLY A 671 29.25 -7.48 -38.43
CA GLY A 671 29.07 -8.73 -39.18
C GLY A 671 28.40 -8.53 -40.53
N LEU A 672 27.32 -9.27 -40.77
CA LEU A 672 26.69 -9.42 -42.09
C LEU A 672 25.67 -8.32 -42.45
N TYR A 673 25.26 -7.54 -41.46
CA TYR A 673 24.30 -6.45 -41.58
C TYR A 673 25.01 -5.10 -41.72
N PRO A 674 24.52 -4.16 -42.51
CA PRO A 674 25.00 -2.78 -42.54
C PRO A 674 24.52 -1.98 -41.32
N SER A 675 25.27 -0.95 -40.96
CA SER A 675 24.78 0.08 -40.04
C SER A 675 23.64 0.86 -40.70
N PHE A 676 22.69 1.32 -39.90
CA PHE A 676 21.55 2.08 -40.36
C PHE A 676 21.07 3.05 -39.29
N GLY A 677 20.43 4.13 -39.70
CA GLY A 677 19.70 5.01 -38.81
C GLY A 677 18.25 5.16 -39.22
N VAL A 678 17.40 5.45 -38.25
CA VAL A 678 15.95 5.63 -38.40
C VAL A 678 15.51 6.91 -37.72
N ASP A 679 14.82 7.76 -38.46
CA ASP A 679 14.08 8.92 -37.95
C ASP A 679 12.58 8.67 -38.14
N LEU A 680 11.81 8.85 -37.06
CA LEU A 680 10.36 8.71 -37.02
C LEU A 680 9.75 9.93 -36.33
N ASP A 681 8.94 10.68 -37.05
CA ASP A 681 8.09 11.74 -36.50
C ASP A 681 6.64 11.28 -36.50
N THR A 682 5.91 11.54 -35.42
CA THR A 682 4.46 11.29 -35.35
C THR A 682 3.76 12.47 -34.70
N PHE A 683 2.72 12.96 -35.35
CA PHE A 683 1.79 13.94 -34.83
C PHE A 683 0.40 13.31 -34.73
N ASP A 684 -0.29 13.54 -33.61
CA ASP A 684 -1.65 13.04 -33.40
C ASP A 684 -2.55 14.06 -32.71
N ILE A 685 -3.85 13.94 -33.01
CA ILE A 685 -4.94 14.64 -32.35
C ILE A 685 -6.10 13.67 -32.11
N ASP A 686 -6.62 13.64 -30.90
CA ASP A 686 -7.75 12.80 -30.48
C ASP A 686 -8.77 13.68 -29.74
N LEU A 687 -10.02 13.59 -30.15
CA LEU A 687 -11.15 14.33 -29.57
C LEU A 687 -12.20 13.32 -29.13
N GLN A 688 -12.68 13.47 -27.90
CA GLN A 688 -13.70 12.59 -27.32
C GLN A 688 -14.73 13.42 -26.57
N SER A 689 -15.99 13.00 -26.63
CA SER A 689 -17.02 13.50 -25.74
C SER A 689 -17.90 12.37 -25.24
N THR A 690 -18.29 12.49 -23.98
CA THR A 690 -19.10 11.52 -23.26
C THR A 690 -20.34 12.21 -22.71
N TRP A 691 -21.50 11.56 -22.86
CA TRP A 691 -22.79 12.03 -22.37
C TRP A 691 -23.49 10.91 -21.61
N ARG A 692 -23.93 11.20 -20.39
CA ARG A 692 -24.74 10.30 -19.57
C ARG A 692 -26.16 10.84 -19.43
N GLU A 693 -27.15 10.03 -19.79
CA GLU A 693 -28.58 10.34 -19.65
C GLU A 693 -29.35 9.08 -19.20
N ASP A 694 -29.96 9.12 -18.01
CA ASP A 694 -30.70 8.01 -17.41
C ASP A 694 -29.91 6.69 -17.39
N ILE A 695 -30.27 5.76 -18.30
CA ILE A 695 -29.66 4.44 -18.44
C ILE A 695 -28.58 4.40 -19.53
N HIS A 696 -28.39 5.50 -20.26
CA HIS A 696 -27.53 5.63 -21.43
C HIS A 696 -26.22 6.35 -21.09
N LEU A 697 -25.11 5.82 -21.59
CA LEU A 697 -23.79 6.44 -21.57
C LEU A 697 -23.21 6.33 -22.98
N LEU A 698 -23.27 7.45 -23.71
CA LEU A 698 -22.77 7.57 -25.07
C LEU A 698 -21.38 8.21 -25.06
N THR A 699 -20.42 7.59 -25.73
CA THR A 699 -19.11 8.16 -26.01
C THR A 699 -18.88 8.20 -27.50
N ILE A 700 -18.51 9.37 -28.03
CA ILE A 700 -18.13 9.54 -29.44
C ILE A 700 -16.73 10.13 -29.47
N GLY A 701 -15.90 9.67 -30.39
CA GLY A 701 -14.62 10.30 -30.62
C GLY A 701 -14.14 10.19 -32.05
N LEU A 702 -13.24 11.08 -32.41
CA LEU A 702 -12.56 11.10 -33.70
C LEU A 702 -11.11 11.51 -33.49
N GLY A 703 -10.27 11.17 -34.45
CA GLY A 703 -8.90 11.62 -34.41
C GLY A 703 -8.18 11.43 -35.73
N TYR A 704 -6.96 11.94 -35.74
CA TYR A 704 -6.09 11.95 -36.90
C TYR A 704 -4.65 11.81 -36.44
N ARG A 705 -3.87 11.11 -37.26
CA ARG A 705 -2.44 10.90 -37.07
C ARG A 705 -1.70 11.04 -38.39
N HIS A 706 -0.58 11.71 -38.33
CA HIS A 706 0.39 11.80 -39.40
C HIS A 706 1.75 11.30 -38.91
N SER A 707 2.37 10.40 -39.65
CA SER A 707 3.68 9.85 -39.31
C SER A 707 4.61 9.87 -40.50
N THR A 708 5.87 10.25 -40.28
CA THR A 708 6.91 10.21 -41.31
C THR A 708 8.10 9.39 -40.85
N PHE A 709 8.65 8.61 -41.76
CA PHE A 709 9.77 7.71 -41.52
C PHE A 709 10.84 7.92 -42.58
N GLU A 710 12.10 7.99 -42.16
CA GLU A 710 13.26 8.09 -43.05
C GLU A 710 14.40 7.22 -42.51
N THR A 711 15.13 6.57 -43.40
CA THR A 711 16.36 5.86 -43.07
C THR A 711 17.57 6.64 -43.54
N HIS A 712 18.63 6.71 -42.73
CA HIS A 712 19.92 7.25 -43.14
C HIS A 712 21.03 6.19 -42.98
N ASP A 713 22.18 6.43 -43.63
CA ASP A 713 23.32 5.50 -43.71
C ASP A 713 23.04 4.13 -44.37
N LEU A 714 21.81 3.93 -44.86
CA LEU A 714 21.34 2.77 -45.60
C LEU A 714 20.52 3.23 -46.82
N ASP A 715 21.19 3.48 -47.94
CA ASP A 715 20.60 4.06 -49.18
C ASP A 715 19.85 3.03 -50.04
N VAL A 716 19.00 2.21 -49.42
CA VAL A 716 18.20 1.17 -50.10
C VAL A 716 16.69 1.29 -49.88
N SER A 717 16.23 1.97 -48.83
CA SER A 717 14.78 2.07 -48.49
C SER A 717 14.04 3.24 -49.18
N GLY A 718 14.66 3.92 -50.15
CA GLY A 718 13.94 4.82 -51.07
C GLY A 718 13.55 6.21 -50.55
N GLY A 719 14.12 6.69 -49.43
CA GLY A 719 13.92 8.05 -48.91
C GLY A 719 12.83 8.18 -47.85
N ARG A 720 12.25 9.37 -47.70
CA ARG A 720 11.24 9.69 -46.68
C ARG A 720 9.85 9.20 -47.08
N HIS A 721 9.22 8.40 -46.22
CA HIS A 721 7.85 7.89 -46.35
C HIS A 721 6.91 8.60 -45.37
N SER A 722 5.60 8.61 -45.69
CA SER A 722 4.57 9.22 -44.84
C SER A 722 3.27 8.43 -44.84
N VAL A 723 2.64 8.37 -43.67
CA VAL A 723 1.36 7.70 -43.41
C VAL A 723 0.39 8.69 -42.77
N ASP A 724 -0.83 8.70 -43.28
CA ASP A 724 -1.96 9.41 -42.71
C ASP A 724 -3.01 8.40 -42.26
N GLN A 725 -3.49 8.56 -41.02
CA GLN A 725 -4.54 7.73 -40.45
C GLN A 725 -5.61 8.62 -39.81
N GLY A 726 -6.88 8.34 -40.09
CA GLY A 726 -8.01 9.04 -39.48
C GLY A 726 -9.06 8.05 -38.98
N TRP A 727 -9.74 8.40 -37.89
CA TRP A 727 -10.74 7.51 -37.29
C TRP A 727 -11.97 8.24 -36.75
N LEU A 728 -13.05 7.48 -36.65
CA LEU A 728 -14.28 7.83 -35.97
C LEU A 728 -14.79 6.61 -35.20
N PHE A 729 -15.20 6.80 -33.95
CA PHE A 729 -15.84 5.76 -33.15
C PHE A 729 -17.04 6.29 -32.37
N ALA A 730 -17.95 5.36 -32.05
CA ALA A 730 -19.05 5.57 -31.13
C ALA A 730 -19.22 4.33 -30.25
N GLN A 731 -19.49 4.56 -28.97
CA GLN A 731 -19.82 3.53 -28.00
C GLN A 731 -21.06 3.95 -27.22
N GLU A 732 -22.01 3.04 -27.12
CA GLU A 732 -23.20 3.17 -26.28
C GLU A 732 -23.13 2.10 -25.18
N GLU A 733 -23.13 2.52 -23.93
CA GLU A 733 -23.43 1.65 -22.79
C GLU A 733 -24.83 1.94 -22.29
N VAL A 734 -25.70 0.94 -22.33
CA VAL A 734 -27.05 1.01 -21.82
C VAL A 734 -27.21 0.07 -20.64
N ARG A 735 -27.92 0.50 -19.59
CA ARG A 735 -28.30 -0.31 -18.43
C ARG A 735 -29.81 -0.58 -18.41
N PRO A 736 -30.32 -1.58 -19.16
CA PRO A 736 -31.76 -1.81 -19.28
C PRO A 736 -32.43 -2.16 -17.94
N THR A 737 -31.66 -2.72 -17.01
CA THR A 737 -32.04 -3.00 -15.62
C THR A 737 -30.89 -2.62 -14.70
N GLU A 738 -31.14 -2.52 -13.39
CA GLU A 738 -30.08 -2.21 -12.41
C GLU A 738 -28.93 -3.23 -12.46
N SER A 739 -29.24 -4.50 -12.75
CA SER A 739 -28.26 -5.61 -12.77
C SER A 739 -27.67 -5.95 -14.14
N LEU A 740 -28.01 -5.23 -15.21
CA LEU A 740 -27.60 -5.59 -16.58
C LEU A 740 -27.03 -4.39 -17.31
N SER A 741 -25.81 -4.52 -17.82
CA SER A 741 -25.16 -3.55 -18.70
C SER A 741 -24.88 -4.16 -20.07
N LEU A 742 -25.26 -3.46 -21.13
CA LEU A 742 -24.97 -3.81 -22.52
C LEU A 742 -24.12 -2.69 -23.12
N THR A 743 -22.95 -3.05 -23.65
CA THR A 743 -22.07 -2.13 -24.39
C THR A 743 -22.08 -2.50 -25.86
N LEU A 744 -22.33 -1.50 -26.71
CA LEU A 744 -22.25 -1.59 -28.17
C LEU A 744 -21.21 -0.58 -28.65
N GLY A 745 -20.27 -1.00 -29.49
CA GLY A 745 -19.20 -0.14 -29.99
C GLY A 745 -18.94 -0.38 -31.48
N LEU A 746 -18.62 0.70 -32.18
CA LEU A 746 -18.18 0.65 -33.57
C LEU A 746 -17.11 1.70 -33.81
N ARG A 747 -16.05 1.31 -34.51
CA ARG A 747 -14.99 2.20 -34.97
C ARG A 747 -14.61 1.90 -36.41
N GLY A 748 -14.40 2.96 -37.19
CA GLY A 748 -13.81 2.90 -38.52
C GLY A 748 -12.49 3.67 -38.56
N ASP A 749 -11.46 3.05 -39.16
CA ASP A 749 -10.13 3.60 -39.34
C ASP A 749 -9.80 3.63 -40.84
N GLY A 750 -9.48 4.81 -41.37
CA GLY A 750 -8.94 5.01 -42.71
C GLY A 750 -7.42 5.21 -42.66
N HIS A 751 -6.70 4.64 -43.62
CA HIS A 751 -5.24 4.67 -43.71
C HIS A 751 -4.81 4.97 -45.14
N SER A 752 -3.72 5.73 -45.32
CA SER A 752 -3.28 6.17 -46.66
C SER A 752 -2.60 5.09 -47.51
N GLN A 753 -2.11 4.01 -46.88
CA GLN A 753 -1.29 2.98 -47.54
C GLN A 753 -1.91 1.58 -47.55
N ILE A 754 -2.89 1.32 -46.69
CA ILE A 754 -3.52 -0.01 -46.55
C ILE A 754 -5.04 0.17 -46.55
N GLU A 755 -5.78 -0.93 -46.67
CA GLU A 755 -7.24 -0.88 -46.66
C GLU A 755 -7.82 -0.37 -45.33
N SER A 756 -9.02 0.23 -45.41
CA SER A 756 -9.72 0.74 -44.22
C SER A 756 -10.23 -0.41 -43.35
N SER A 757 -10.17 -0.23 -42.03
CA SER A 757 -10.53 -1.26 -41.05
C SER A 757 -11.78 -0.90 -40.25
N LEU A 758 -12.61 -1.90 -39.93
CA LEU A 758 -13.82 -1.76 -39.11
C LEU A 758 -13.74 -2.66 -37.88
N SER A 759 -13.88 -2.06 -36.69
CA SER A 759 -13.77 -2.73 -35.40
C SER A 759 -15.09 -2.65 -34.61
N PRO A 760 -16.05 -3.58 -34.83
CA PRO A 760 -17.26 -3.69 -34.00
C PRO A 760 -16.99 -4.36 -32.65
N ARG A 761 -17.81 -4.05 -31.65
CA ARG A 761 -17.82 -4.72 -30.35
C ARG A 761 -19.22 -4.78 -29.74
N VAL A 762 -19.52 -5.90 -29.10
CA VAL A 762 -20.66 -6.08 -28.19
C VAL A 762 -20.17 -6.71 -26.90
N ALA A 763 -20.64 -6.22 -25.76
CA ALA A 763 -20.39 -6.82 -24.45
C ALA A 763 -21.63 -6.75 -23.58
N LEU A 764 -21.89 -7.83 -22.84
CA LEU A 764 -22.97 -7.94 -21.87
C LEU A 764 -22.35 -8.26 -20.51
N VAL A 765 -22.70 -7.48 -19.49
CA VAL A 765 -22.33 -7.72 -18.10
C VAL A 765 -23.62 -7.90 -17.31
N TRP A 766 -23.75 -9.04 -16.64
CA TRP A 766 -24.84 -9.36 -15.74
C TRP A 766 -24.31 -9.45 -14.32
N GLU A 767 -24.72 -8.50 -13.49
CA GLU A 767 -24.56 -8.51 -12.05
C GLU A 767 -25.57 -9.52 -11.48
N CYS A 768 -25.09 -10.73 -11.19
CA CYS A 768 -25.92 -11.80 -10.66
C CYS A 768 -26.38 -11.47 -9.24
N THR A 769 -25.48 -10.84 -8.48
CA THR A 769 -25.63 -10.25 -7.14
C THR A 769 -24.57 -9.16 -6.99
N ASP A 770 -24.62 -8.36 -5.93
CA ASP A 770 -23.67 -7.28 -5.66
C ASP A 770 -22.18 -7.69 -5.73
N ASP A 771 -21.85 -8.95 -5.42
CA ASP A 771 -20.48 -9.49 -5.40
C ASP A 771 -20.14 -10.44 -6.56
N HIS A 772 -21.07 -10.71 -7.50
CA HIS A 772 -20.89 -11.74 -8.53
C HIS A 772 -21.33 -11.27 -9.91
N PHE A 773 -20.42 -11.37 -10.89
CA PHE A 773 -20.60 -10.85 -12.23
C PHE A 773 -20.33 -11.94 -13.28
N LEU A 774 -21.18 -11.97 -14.29
CA LEU A 774 -20.98 -12.73 -15.51
C LEU A 774 -20.81 -11.75 -16.68
N ARG A 775 -19.80 -11.98 -17.51
CA ARG A 775 -19.56 -11.17 -18.71
C ARG A 775 -19.46 -12.03 -19.95
N ALA A 776 -20.05 -11.58 -21.04
CA ALA A 776 -19.86 -12.15 -22.36
C ALA A 776 -19.55 -11.03 -23.34
N SER A 777 -18.52 -11.20 -24.18
CA SER A 777 -18.17 -10.18 -25.17
C SER A 777 -17.72 -10.79 -26.48
N ALA A 778 -17.98 -10.08 -27.57
CA ALA A 778 -17.46 -10.37 -28.89
C ALA A 778 -16.97 -9.08 -29.54
N GLY A 779 -15.82 -9.11 -30.19
CA GLY A 779 -15.28 -7.92 -30.85
C GLY A 779 -14.19 -8.24 -31.86
N ARG A 780 -13.98 -7.30 -32.78
CA ARG A 780 -12.88 -7.37 -33.75
C ARG A 780 -11.84 -6.30 -33.42
N GLY A 781 -10.57 -6.69 -33.43
CA GLY A 781 -9.42 -5.80 -33.40
C GLY A 781 -8.54 -5.99 -34.63
N PHE A 782 -7.60 -5.08 -34.83
CA PHE A 782 -6.66 -5.15 -35.94
C PHE A 782 -5.34 -4.48 -35.58
N ARG A 783 -4.27 -4.83 -36.29
CA ARG A 783 -3.04 -4.06 -36.33
C ARG A 783 -2.75 -3.62 -37.76
N SER A 784 -2.15 -2.46 -37.90
CA SER A 784 -1.61 -2.03 -39.19
C SER A 784 -0.21 -2.63 -39.36
N PRO A 785 0.22 -2.96 -40.60
CA PRO A 785 1.61 -3.28 -40.86
C PRO A 785 2.52 -2.14 -40.35
N SER A 786 3.65 -2.51 -39.77
CA SER A 786 4.67 -1.54 -39.33
C SER A 786 5.34 -0.88 -40.53
N LEU A 787 5.93 0.31 -40.34
CA LEU A 787 6.65 1.00 -41.43
C LEU A 787 7.86 0.19 -41.90
N ARG A 788 8.44 -0.64 -41.01
CA ARG A 788 9.47 -1.62 -41.37
C ARG A 788 8.93 -2.68 -42.31
N GLU A 789 7.76 -3.24 -42.03
CA GLU A 789 7.12 -4.24 -42.90
C GLU A 789 6.74 -3.65 -44.27
N LEU A 790 6.37 -2.38 -44.33
CA LEU A 790 5.97 -1.74 -45.59
C LEU A 790 7.14 -1.35 -46.50
N TRP A 791 8.23 -0.79 -45.95
CA TRP A 791 9.26 -0.14 -46.79
C TRP A 791 10.72 -0.37 -46.39
N PHE A 792 11.02 -1.10 -45.31
CA PHE A 792 12.41 -1.21 -44.86
C PHE A 792 13.15 -2.35 -45.56
N ASP A 793 14.21 -1.99 -46.28
CA ASP A 793 15.07 -2.95 -46.98
C ASP A 793 16.42 -3.12 -46.25
N MET A 794 16.64 -4.30 -45.70
CA MET A 794 17.87 -4.69 -44.99
C MET A 794 18.69 -5.69 -45.84
N PRO A 795 19.80 -5.25 -46.46
CA PRO A 795 20.69 -6.14 -47.19
C PRO A 795 21.59 -6.91 -46.22
N VAL A 796 21.62 -8.24 -46.34
CA VAL A 796 22.44 -9.16 -45.55
C VAL A 796 23.46 -9.83 -46.46
N GLN A 797 24.73 -9.62 -46.19
CA GLN A 797 25.82 -10.15 -47.02
C GLN A 797 26.29 -11.52 -46.52
N GLY A 798 26.84 -12.36 -47.41
CA GLY A 798 27.59 -13.55 -47.01
C GLY A 798 26.77 -14.68 -46.38
N VAL A 799 25.46 -14.73 -46.65
CA VAL A 799 24.56 -15.80 -46.18
C VAL A 799 24.94 -17.13 -46.86
N PRO A 800 25.29 -18.18 -46.11
CA PRO A 800 25.57 -19.51 -46.65
C PRO A 800 24.45 -20.02 -47.57
N GLY A 801 24.80 -20.42 -48.79
CA GLY A 801 23.84 -20.98 -49.75
C GLY A 801 23.10 -19.95 -50.61
N VAL A 802 23.21 -18.66 -50.32
CA VAL A 802 22.64 -17.57 -51.12
C VAL A 802 23.74 -16.86 -51.92
N PRO A 803 23.69 -16.85 -53.26
CA PRO A 803 24.66 -16.10 -54.06
C PRO A 803 24.48 -14.58 -53.89
N GLY A 804 25.48 -13.90 -53.30
CA GLY A 804 25.50 -12.43 -53.21
C GLY A 804 24.90 -11.89 -51.91
N THR A 805 23.97 -10.95 -52.03
CA THR A 805 23.30 -10.27 -50.91
C THR A 805 21.86 -10.77 -50.83
N LEU A 806 21.44 -11.28 -49.68
CA LEU A 806 20.04 -11.54 -49.37
C LEU A 806 19.41 -10.21 -48.92
N THR A 807 18.24 -9.83 -49.41
CA THR A 807 17.54 -8.63 -48.92
C THR A 807 16.32 -9.05 -48.11
N ILE A 808 16.28 -8.66 -46.83
CA ILE A 808 15.04 -8.72 -46.03
C ILE A 808 14.33 -7.39 -46.29
N GLY A 809 13.33 -7.41 -47.14
CA GLY A 809 12.74 -6.21 -47.72
C GLY A 809 11.31 -5.94 -47.29
N GLY A 810 10.88 -4.68 -47.40
CA GLY A 810 9.49 -4.28 -47.17
C GLY A 810 8.56 -4.71 -48.32
N ASN A 811 7.26 -4.74 -48.02
CA ASN A 811 6.18 -4.99 -48.97
C ASN A 811 5.04 -4.00 -48.74
N SER A 812 4.78 -3.13 -49.72
CA SER A 812 3.69 -2.14 -49.63
C SER A 812 2.30 -2.72 -49.92
N ASP A 813 2.21 -3.96 -50.40
CA ASP A 813 0.96 -4.62 -50.77
C ASP A 813 0.36 -5.44 -49.61
N LEU A 814 0.68 -5.05 -48.37
CA LEU A 814 0.20 -5.73 -47.16
C LEU A 814 -1.18 -5.25 -46.73
N ASP A 815 -2.01 -6.22 -46.34
CA ASP A 815 -3.28 -6.00 -45.67
C ASP A 815 -3.09 -5.92 -44.13
N PRO A 816 -4.00 -5.25 -43.40
CA PRO A 816 -3.99 -5.29 -41.94
C PRO A 816 -4.32 -6.68 -41.40
N GLU A 817 -3.58 -7.14 -40.38
CA GLU A 817 -3.99 -8.33 -39.64
C GLU A 817 -5.22 -8.04 -38.79
N SER A 818 -6.11 -9.03 -38.65
CA SER A 818 -7.31 -8.85 -37.83
C SER A 818 -7.58 -10.01 -36.87
N LEU A 819 -8.10 -9.68 -35.69
CA LEU A 819 -8.47 -10.64 -34.66
C LEU A 819 -9.95 -10.49 -34.31
N THR A 820 -10.72 -11.57 -34.45
CA THR A 820 -12.09 -11.67 -33.94
C THR A 820 -12.09 -12.50 -32.67
N SER A 821 -12.52 -11.92 -31.54
CA SER A 821 -12.52 -12.58 -30.23
C SER A 821 -13.93 -12.79 -29.69
N PHE A 822 -14.11 -13.91 -29.00
CA PHE A 822 -15.27 -14.22 -28.18
C PHE A 822 -14.79 -14.57 -26.77
N GLU A 823 -15.37 -13.95 -25.75
CA GLU A 823 -15.00 -14.16 -24.35
C GLU A 823 -16.24 -14.43 -23.48
N LEU A 824 -16.05 -15.29 -22.48
CA LEU A 824 -16.98 -15.53 -21.39
C LEU A 824 -16.20 -15.50 -20.07
N GLY A 825 -16.59 -14.60 -19.18
CA GLY A 825 -15.94 -14.41 -17.90
C GLY A 825 -16.90 -14.45 -16.72
N TYR A 826 -16.36 -14.80 -15.58
CA TYR A 826 -16.99 -14.76 -14.27
C TYR A 826 -16.04 -14.09 -13.28
N SER A 827 -16.54 -13.22 -12.42
CA SER A 827 -15.84 -12.71 -11.25
C SER A 827 -16.75 -12.77 -10.05
N GLY A 828 -16.19 -13.12 -8.89
CA GLY A 828 -16.95 -13.24 -7.65
C GLY A 828 -16.11 -12.92 -6.43
N ALA A 829 -16.74 -12.29 -5.44
CA ALA A 829 -16.19 -12.14 -4.10
C ALA A 829 -17.05 -12.90 -3.08
N TRP A 830 -16.41 -13.52 -2.11
CA TRP A 830 -17.06 -14.22 -1.00
C TRP A 830 -16.54 -13.68 0.33
N GLY A 831 -17.48 -13.38 1.23
CA GLY A 831 -17.21 -13.32 2.67
C GLY A 831 -16.83 -14.69 3.22
N THR A 832 -16.23 -14.69 4.41
CA THR A 832 -15.49 -15.82 5.02
C THR A 832 -16.07 -17.22 4.77
N LEU A 833 -15.23 -18.16 4.29
CA LEU A 833 -15.52 -19.60 4.10
C LEU A 833 -15.78 -20.38 5.43
N LEU A 834 -15.73 -19.71 6.60
CA LEU A 834 -15.74 -20.34 7.94
C LEU A 834 -16.95 -20.00 8.83
N GLY A 835 -18.07 -19.53 8.26
CA GLY A 835 -19.36 -19.56 8.98
C GLY A 835 -19.51 -18.57 10.14
N ILE A 836 -18.85 -17.42 10.07
CA ILE A 836 -19.23 -16.23 10.86
C ILE A 836 -19.91 -15.28 9.88
N ALA A 837 -21.16 -14.92 10.16
CA ALA A 837 -22.01 -14.16 9.23
C ALA A 837 -21.45 -12.75 8.97
N PRO A 838 -21.29 -12.31 7.71
CA PRO A 838 -21.00 -10.93 7.38
C PRO A 838 -22.28 -10.13 7.14
N GLY A 839 -22.36 -8.97 7.79
CA GLY A 839 -23.30 -7.89 7.48
C GLY A 839 -22.59 -6.83 6.64
N THR A 840 -22.96 -6.79 5.36
CA THR A 840 -22.80 -5.75 4.31
C THR A 840 -22.01 -4.47 4.63
N ILE A 841 -20.93 -4.20 3.87
CA ILE A 841 -20.79 -3.16 2.81
C ILE A 841 -19.28 -2.94 2.52
N ILE A 842 -18.91 -3.03 1.24
CA ILE A 842 -17.59 -2.64 0.69
C ILE A 842 -17.30 -1.14 0.95
N PRO A 843 -16.10 -0.83 1.48
CA PRO A 843 -15.18 -0.02 0.69
C PRO A 843 -13.75 -0.59 0.65
N THR A 844 -13.25 -0.59 -0.57
CA THR A 844 -11.86 -0.33 -0.93
C THR A 844 -11.32 0.88 -0.17
N ASP A 845 -10.73 0.65 1.01
CA ASP A 845 -9.58 1.36 1.59
C ASP A 845 -9.35 0.83 3.02
N GLU A 846 -8.25 0.10 3.19
CA GLU A 846 -7.50 -0.25 4.41
C GLU A 846 -8.21 -0.52 5.77
N THR A 847 -9.53 -0.73 5.84
CA THR A 847 -10.22 -0.81 7.14
C THR A 847 -11.34 -1.86 7.27
N SER A 848 -11.51 -2.79 6.32
CA SER A 848 -12.41 -3.93 6.53
C SER A 848 -11.64 -5.18 6.92
N SER A 849 -11.79 -5.60 8.17
CA SER A 849 -11.32 -6.85 8.78
C SER A 849 -11.93 -8.13 8.18
N ASP A 850 -12.33 -8.11 6.90
CA ASP A 850 -13.08 -9.18 6.28
C ASP A 850 -12.14 -10.11 5.52
N HIS A 851 -12.13 -11.38 5.94
CA HIS A 851 -11.54 -12.47 5.19
C HIS A 851 -12.28 -12.65 3.86
N GLN A 852 -11.81 -11.96 2.83
CA GLN A 852 -12.43 -11.93 1.51
C GLN A 852 -11.66 -12.83 0.54
N LEU A 853 -12.39 -13.73 -0.11
CA LEU A 853 -11.92 -14.48 -1.27
C LEU A 853 -12.46 -13.81 -2.53
N GLU A 854 -11.59 -13.50 -3.47
CA GLU A 854 -11.94 -13.06 -4.82
C GLU A 854 -11.49 -14.12 -5.81
N LEU A 855 -12.35 -14.49 -6.76
CA LEU A 855 -12.01 -15.39 -7.87
C LEU A 855 -12.49 -14.81 -9.19
N GLY A 856 -11.64 -14.91 -10.20
CA GLY A 856 -11.95 -14.59 -11.59
C GLY A 856 -11.65 -15.78 -12.50
N VAL A 857 -12.53 -16.03 -13.46
CA VAL A 857 -12.34 -17.03 -14.53
C VAL A 857 -12.72 -16.40 -15.84
N ASN A 858 -11.87 -16.54 -16.86
CA ASN A 858 -12.13 -16.05 -18.20
C ASN A 858 -11.79 -17.14 -19.22
N GLY A 859 -12.72 -17.45 -20.12
CA GLY A 859 -12.48 -18.28 -21.30
C GLY A 859 -12.53 -17.44 -22.56
N PHE A 860 -11.65 -17.70 -23.52
CA PHE A 860 -11.61 -16.96 -24.78
C PHE A 860 -11.40 -17.87 -25.98
N PHE A 861 -11.90 -17.42 -27.13
CA PHE A 861 -11.63 -17.95 -28.47
C PHE A 861 -11.35 -16.77 -29.40
N ASN A 862 -10.16 -16.77 -30.01
CA ASN A 862 -9.70 -15.77 -30.96
C ASN A 862 -9.51 -16.43 -32.31
N ARG A 863 -9.96 -15.75 -33.36
CA ARG A 863 -9.66 -16.05 -34.75
C ARG A 863 -8.79 -14.93 -35.30
N VAL A 864 -7.59 -15.26 -35.77
CA VAL A 864 -6.68 -14.31 -36.42
C VAL A 864 -6.62 -14.61 -37.90
N ASP A 865 -6.86 -13.59 -38.70
CA ASP A 865 -6.86 -13.63 -40.15
C ASP A 865 -5.76 -12.72 -40.69
N ASP A 866 -5.18 -13.12 -41.82
CA ASP A 866 -4.19 -12.37 -42.60
C ASP A 866 -2.89 -12.07 -41.84
N LEU A 867 -2.37 -13.02 -41.04
CA LEU A 867 -1.09 -12.87 -40.35
C LEU A 867 0.05 -12.58 -41.33
N ILE A 868 0.88 -11.61 -40.98
CA ILE A 868 2.04 -11.15 -41.73
C ILE A 868 3.26 -11.94 -41.26
N SER A 869 3.76 -12.80 -42.13
CA SER A 869 4.98 -13.59 -41.93
C SER A 869 6.00 -13.26 -43.03
N PHE A 870 7.29 -13.45 -42.72
CA PHE A 870 8.37 -13.19 -43.68
C PHE A 870 8.59 -14.42 -44.56
N GLU A 871 8.37 -14.27 -45.87
CA GLU A 871 8.43 -15.34 -46.85
C GLU A 871 9.42 -15.02 -47.98
N PRO A 872 10.03 -16.03 -48.62
CA PRO A 872 10.79 -15.82 -49.84
C PRO A 872 9.93 -15.12 -50.89
N ASP A 873 10.44 -14.06 -51.50
CA ASP A 873 9.75 -13.35 -52.57
C ASP A 873 9.59 -14.29 -53.78
N PRO A 874 8.34 -14.57 -54.23
CA PRO A 874 8.11 -15.41 -55.40
C PRO A 874 8.78 -14.89 -56.69
N GLY A 875 9.01 -13.58 -56.78
CA GLY A 875 9.63 -12.90 -57.91
C GLY A 875 11.16 -12.79 -57.82
N ASP A 876 11.75 -12.88 -56.62
CA ASP A 876 13.19 -12.77 -56.40
C ASP A 876 13.67 -13.72 -55.27
N PRO A 877 14.33 -14.85 -55.60
CA PRO A 877 14.81 -15.79 -54.59
C PRO A 877 15.95 -15.26 -53.70
N THR A 878 16.46 -14.06 -53.99
CA THR A 878 17.42 -13.34 -53.13
C THR A 878 16.76 -12.30 -52.24
N ARG A 879 15.42 -12.29 -52.18
CA ARG A 879 14.63 -11.39 -51.33
C ARG A 879 13.68 -12.20 -50.45
N VAL A 880 13.53 -11.76 -49.20
CA VAL A 880 12.52 -12.24 -48.26
C VAL A 880 11.66 -11.02 -47.91
N ILE A 881 10.35 -11.13 -48.06
CA ILE A 881 9.40 -10.04 -47.85
C ILE A 881 8.31 -10.45 -46.86
N PRO A 882 7.72 -9.52 -46.11
CA PRO A 882 6.51 -9.80 -45.35
C PRO A 882 5.33 -10.02 -46.32
N ALA A 883 4.46 -10.97 -45.99
CA ALA A 883 3.24 -11.27 -46.75
C ALA A 883 2.14 -11.77 -45.82
N ASN A 884 0.88 -11.42 -46.11
CA ASN A 884 -0.30 -12.00 -45.44
C ASN A 884 -0.47 -13.44 -45.95
N GLN A 885 -0.12 -14.43 -45.12
CA GLN A 885 -0.09 -15.85 -45.53
C GLN A 885 -0.76 -16.79 -44.54
N ASP A 886 -0.72 -16.46 -43.25
CA ASP A 886 -1.11 -17.39 -42.20
C ASP A 886 -2.45 -16.99 -41.56
N ASP A 887 -3.18 -18.00 -41.10
CA ASP A 887 -4.47 -17.88 -40.44
C ASP A 887 -4.42 -18.73 -39.17
N GLU A 888 -4.80 -18.18 -38.02
CA GLU A 888 -4.74 -18.92 -36.77
C GLU A 888 -6.04 -18.90 -35.98
N ASP A 889 -6.28 -19.96 -35.19
CA ASP A 889 -7.25 -19.97 -34.11
C ASP A 889 -6.49 -20.13 -32.77
N ALA A 890 -6.82 -19.30 -31.79
CA ALA A 890 -6.26 -19.34 -30.45
C ALA A 890 -7.37 -19.44 -29.39
N TYR A 891 -7.27 -20.36 -28.44
CA TYR A 891 -8.26 -20.51 -27.38
C TYR A 891 -7.65 -20.94 -26.07
N GLY A 892 -8.30 -20.55 -24.97
CA GLY A 892 -7.70 -20.70 -23.66
C GLY A 892 -8.61 -20.30 -22.51
N PHE A 893 -8.05 -20.38 -21.31
CA PHE A 893 -8.67 -19.85 -20.12
C PHE A 893 -7.63 -19.21 -19.18
N GLU A 894 -8.08 -18.22 -18.44
CA GLU A 894 -7.37 -17.50 -17.40
C GLU A 894 -8.15 -17.70 -16.09
N VAL A 895 -7.47 -18.08 -15.02
CA VAL A 895 -8.03 -18.17 -13.66
C VAL A 895 -7.19 -17.30 -12.76
N GLU A 896 -7.81 -16.47 -11.95
CA GLU A 896 -7.15 -15.65 -10.94
C GLU A 896 -7.89 -15.75 -9.61
N GLY A 897 -7.14 -15.65 -8.51
CA GLY A 897 -7.70 -15.65 -7.18
C GLY A 897 -6.86 -14.85 -6.22
N ARG A 898 -7.52 -14.16 -5.30
CA ARG A 898 -6.89 -13.40 -4.23
C ARG A 898 -7.63 -13.71 -2.93
N TYR A 899 -6.88 -13.93 -1.85
CA TYR A 899 -7.45 -14.12 -0.53
C TYR A 899 -6.76 -13.18 0.46
N VAL A 900 -7.55 -12.31 1.08
CA VAL A 900 -7.09 -11.38 2.11
C VAL A 900 -7.21 -12.07 3.46
N PHE A 901 -6.08 -12.42 4.08
CA PHE A 901 -6.07 -13.04 5.41
C PHE A 901 -6.33 -12.00 6.51
N SER A 902 -5.82 -10.80 6.32
CA SER A 902 -5.94 -9.65 7.23
C SER A 902 -5.52 -8.39 6.47
N ASP A 903 -5.71 -7.22 7.06
CA ASP A 903 -5.20 -5.94 6.54
C ASP A 903 -3.68 -5.97 6.29
N SER A 904 -2.97 -6.86 6.99
CA SER A 904 -1.51 -7.00 6.87
C SER A 904 -1.04 -8.09 5.92
N MET A 905 -1.91 -8.97 5.42
CA MET A 905 -1.46 -10.13 4.63
C MET A 905 -2.52 -10.61 3.64
N ALA A 906 -2.09 -10.83 2.39
CA ALA A 906 -2.92 -11.42 1.35
C ALA A 906 -2.11 -12.41 0.52
N VAL A 907 -2.79 -13.35 -0.11
CA VAL A 907 -2.21 -14.25 -1.11
C VAL A 907 -2.95 -14.11 -2.41
N PHE A 908 -2.24 -14.37 -3.50
CA PHE A 908 -2.82 -14.41 -4.82
C PHE A 908 -2.25 -15.59 -5.61
N ALA A 909 -3.03 -16.09 -6.55
CA ALA A 909 -2.58 -17.05 -7.53
C ALA A 909 -3.31 -16.82 -8.85
N ASN A 910 -2.63 -17.10 -9.96
CA ASN A 910 -3.27 -17.15 -11.27
C ASN A 910 -2.65 -18.23 -12.16
N LEU A 911 -3.43 -18.64 -13.15
CA LEU A 911 -3.10 -19.66 -14.12
C LEU A 911 -3.66 -19.24 -15.48
N THR A 912 -2.82 -19.31 -16.51
CA THR A 912 -3.22 -19.12 -17.90
C THR A 912 -2.93 -20.39 -18.67
N LYS A 913 -3.88 -20.81 -19.51
CA LYS A 913 -3.67 -21.84 -20.53
C LYS A 913 -4.07 -21.28 -21.88
N VAL A 914 -3.19 -21.41 -22.86
CA VAL A 914 -3.46 -21.02 -24.24
C VAL A 914 -3.04 -22.12 -25.21
N ILE A 915 -3.84 -22.33 -26.25
CA ILE A 915 -3.51 -23.20 -27.38
C ILE A 915 -3.71 -22.38 -28.65
N ARG A 916 -2.65 -22.28 -29.46
CA ARG A 916 -2.67 -21.66 -30.79
C ARG A 916 -2.51 -22.73 -31.86
N LYS A 917 -3.27 -22.60 -32.96
CA LYS A 917 -3.25 -23.52 -34.08
C LYS A 917 -3.32 -22.76 -35.40
N ASP A 918 -2.44 -23.14 -36.32
CA ASP A 918 -2.56 -22.76 -37.71
C ASP A 918 -3.79 -23.44 -38.34
N ARG A 919 -4.60 -22.66 -39.05
CA ARG A 919 -5.90 -23.10 -39.58
C ARG A 919 -5.77 -23.98 -40.81
N ALA A 920 -4.73 -23.78 -41.62
CA ALA A 920 -4.50 -24.54 -42.84
C ALA A 920 -3.97 -25.95 -42.55
N THR A 921 -3.10 -26.08 -41.56
CA THR A 921 -2.33 -27.28 -41.24
C THR A 921 -2.84 -28.01 -39.98
N ASP A 922 -3.64 -27.36 -39.15
CA ASP A 922 -4.02 -27.79 -37.78
C ASP A 922 -2.81 -28.05 -36.87
N SER A 923 -1.64 -27.54 -37.25
CA SER A 923 -0.42 -27.64 -36.45
C SER A 923 -0.47 -26.66 -35.28
N ARG A 924 0.08 -27.06 -34.13
CA ARG A 924 0.14 -26.19 -32.96
C ARG A 924 1.34 -25.27 -33.08
N ASN A 925 1.10 -23.97 -32.88
CA ASN A 925 2.18 -23.04 -32.58
C ASN A 925 2.66 -23.32 -31.14
N ARG A 926 3.97 -23.48 -30.98
CA ARG A 926 4.64 -23.89 -29.73
C ARG A 926 5.78 -22.95 -29.37
N LEU A 927 5.80 -21.74 -29.93
CA LEU A 927 6.83 -20.75 -29.67
C LEU A 927 6.60 -20.01 -28.35
N ALA A 928 5.33 -19.81 -27.96
CA ALA A 928 4.96 -19.28 -26.66
C ALA A 928 4.60 -20.38 -25.65
N PRO A 929 4.86 -20.18 -24.34
CA PRO A 929 4.50 -21.14 -23.29
C PRO A 929 2.99 -21.42 -23.29
N PRO A 930 2.56 -22.68 -23.44
CA PRO A 930 1.13 -23.02 -23.46
C PRO A 930 0.46 -22.84 -22.10
N HIS A 931 1.25 -22.77 -21.03
CA HIS A 931 0.81 -22.62 -19.66
C HIS A 931 1.72 -21.66 -18.89
N THR A 932 1.13 -20.72 -18.18
CA THR A 932 1.82 -19.86 -17.22
C THR A 932 1.06 -19.85 -15.90
N ALA A 933 1.77 -19.82 -14.78
CA ALA A 933 1.14 -19.76 -13.46
C ALA A 933 1.94 -18.87 -12.53
N ASN A 934 1.26 -18.05 -11.75
CA ASN A 934 1.88 -17.17 -10.77
C ASN A 934 1.23 -17.38 -9.41
N ALA A 935 2.00 -17.29 -8.34
CA ALA A 935 1.47 -17.32 -6.98
C ALA A 935 2.35 -16.49 -6.05
N GLY A 936 1.74 -15.78 -5.11
CA GLY A 936 2.50 -14.96 -4.17
C GLY A 936 1.75 -14.59 -2.90
N VAL A 937 2.52 -14.01 -1.99
CA VAL A 937 2.10 -13.53 -0.67
C VAL A 937 2.54 -12.07 -0.56
N THR A 938 1.65 -11.21 -0.12
CA THR A 938 1.95 -9.81 0.23
C THR A 938 1.83 -9.62 1.74
N PHE A 939 2.72 -8.82 2.32
CA PHE A 939 2.70 -8.47 3.74
C PHE A 939 2.89 -6.96 3.92
N SER A 940 2.14 -6.35 4.82
CA SER A 940 2.26 -4.93 5.17
C SER A 940 1.94 -4.68 6.63
N ARG A 941 2.97 -4.47 7.46
CA ARG A 941 2.80 -4.17 8.88
C ARG A 941 4.04 -3.55 9.48
N PHE A 942 3.88 -2.72 10.50
CA PHE A 942 4.99 -2.12 11.27
C PHE A 942 6.01 -1.35 10.42
N GLY A 943 5.53 -0.68 9.36
CA GLY A 943 6.38 0.04 8.41
C GLY A 943 7.06 -0.86 7.36
N PHE A 944 6.93 -2.19 7.45
CA PHE A 944 7.37 -3.09 6.40
C PHE A 944 6.31 -3.25 5.32
N ASP A 945 6.74 -3.25 4.07
CA ASP A 945 5.96 -3.70 2.92
C ASP A 945 6.79 -4.77 2.18
N ALA A 946 6.23 -5.96 1.95
CA ALA A 946 6.96 -7.08 1.40
C ALA A 946 6.10 -7.93 0.47
N MET A 947 6.75 -8.58 -0.49
CA MET A 947 6.12 -9.54 -1.39
C MET A 947 7.08 -10.69 -1.68
N LEU A 948 6.55 -11.90 -1.68
CA LEU A 948 7.22 -13.11 -2.14
C LEU A 948 6.33 -13.75 -3.19
N TRP A 949 6.84 -13.98 -4.40
CA TRP A 949 6.04 -14.57 -5.46
C TRP A 949 6.86 -15.47 -6.36
N THR A 950 6.14 -16.25 -7.15
CA THR A 950 6.69 -17.20 -8.10
C THR A 950 6.05 -17.00 -9.46
N ASN A 951 6.84 -17.18 -10.51
CA ASN A 951 6.36 -17.25 -11.89
C ASN A 951 6.79 -18.59 -12.48
N TYR A 952 5.84 -19.37 -12.95
CA TYR A 952 6.06 -20.62 -13.68
C TYR A 952 5.70 -20.42 -15.14
N TYR A 953 6.58 -20.89 -16.01
CA TYR A 953 6.33 -20.98 -17.44
C TYR A 953 6.63 -22.39 -17.92
N ASP A 954 5.73 -22.95 -18.72
CA ASP A 954 5.86 -24.29 -19.27
C ASP A 954 6.84 -24.36 -20.44
N HIS A 955 7.24 -25.56 -20.82
CA HIS A 955 8.15 -25.82 -21.92
C HIS A 955 7.62 -25.23 -23.25
N THR A 956 8.55 -24.74 -24.06
CA THR A 956 8.29 -24.19 -25.39
C THR A 956 9.33 -24.76 -26.39
N GLU A 957 9.26 -24.40 -27.66
CA GLU A 957 10.30 -24.72 -28.65
C GLU A 957 10.71 -23.48 -29.44
N LEU A 958 11.96 -23.46 -29.92
CA LEU A 958 12.46 -22.44 -30.84
C LEU A 958 13.19 -23.15 -31.98
N PHE A 959 12.71 -23.02 -33.22
CA PHE A 959 13.25 -23.75 -34.38
C PHE A 959 13.40 -25.28 -34.16
N GLY A 960 12.41 -25.88 -33.48
CA GLY A 960 12.42 -27.30 -33.12
C GLY A 960 13.37 -27.68 -31.98
N ILE A 961 14.08 -26.72 -31.38
CA ILE A 961 14.91 -26.91 -30.19
C ILE A 961 14.02 -26.76 -28.95
N PRO A 962 13.91 -27.79 -28.08
CA PRO A 962 13.12 -27.69 -26.86
C PRO A 962 13.73 -26.69 -25.87
N ILE A 963 12.92 -25.78 -25.35
CA ILE A 963 13.23 -24.91 -24.23
C ILE A 963 12.45 -25.41 -23.01
N GLY A 964 13.17 -25.79 -21.96
CA GLY A 964 12.56 -26.36 -20.76
C GLY A 964 11.68 -25.37 -20.00
N SER A 965 10.72 -25.90 -19.24
CA SER A 965 9.95 -25.12 -18.27
C SER A 965 10.84 -24.56 -17.17
N TYR A 966 10.50 -23.40 -16.61
CA TYR A 966 11.22 -22.82 -15.47
C TYR A 966 10.29 -22.20 -14.43
N VAL A 967 10.82 -22.04 -13.22
CA VAL A 967 10.18 -21.31 -12.13
C VAL A 967 11.13 -20.24 -11.61
N THR A 968 10.68 -19.00 -11.57
CA THR A 968 11.39 -17.95 -10.83
C THR A 968 10.76 -17.78 -9.45
N VAL A 969 11.59 -17.59 -8.44
CA VAL A 969 11.16 -17.19 -7.09
C VAL A 969 11.72 -15.81 -6.81
N ASN A 970 10.84 -14.86 -6.51
CA ASN A 970 11.16 -13.45 -6.45
C ASN A 970 10.67 -12.88 -5.12
N GLY A 971 11.38 -11.90 -4.59
CA GLY A 971 11.04 -11.29 -3.31
C GLY A 971 11.43 -9.83 -3.22
N SER A 972 10.64 -9.06 -2.50
CA SER A 972 10.88 -7.66 -2.18
C SER A 972 10.55 -7.42 -0.71
N VAL A 973 11.32 -6.53 -0.10
CA VAL A 973 11.02 -5.99 1.23
C VAL A 973 11.45 -4.53 1.24
N SER A 974 10.58 -3.66 1.72
CA SER A 974 10.88 -2.28 2.05
C SER A 974 10.52 -1.99 3.50
N TYR A 975 11.20 -1.01 4.08
CA TYR A 975 10.92 -0.50 5.41
C TYR A 975 10.82 1.02 5.36
N ALA A 976 9.64 1.55 5.65
CA ALA A 976 9.36 2.97 5.71
C ALA A 976 9.83 3.58 7.03
N PHE A 977 10.45 4.76 6.96
CA PHE A 977 10.97 5.53 8.08
C PHE A 977 10.70 7.03 7.91
N GLU A 978 10.63 7.74 9.03
CA GLU A 978 10.58 9.21 9.05
C GLU A 978 11.98 9.72 9.38
N LEU A 979 12.55 10.59 8.53
CA LEU A 979 13.79 11.29 8.84
C LEU A 979 13.50 12.48 9.77
N ASN A 980 12.50 13.29 9.43
CA ASN A 980 12.03 14.45 10.19
C ASN A 980 10.59 14.82 9.79
N ASP A 981 10.05 15.93 10.32
CA ASP A 981 8.68 16.38 10.05
C ASP A 981 8.41 16.80 8.58
N ARG A 982 9.45 16.89 7.76
CA ARG A 982 9.44 17.28 6.34
C ARG A 982 10.20 16.28 5.47
N ALA A 983 10.41 15.05 5.95
CA ALA A 983 11.08 14.04 5.16
C ALA A 983 10.75 12.64 5.64
N THR A 984 10.25 11.82 4.73
CA THR A 984 10.06 10.38 4.90
C THR A 984 10.94 9.62 3.92
N GLY A 985 11.09 8.33 4.11
CA GLY A 985 11.80 7.50 3.16
C GLY A 985 11.51 6.03 3.38
N ASP A 986 12.02 5.21 2.47
CA ASP A 986 12.05 3.77 2.65
C ASP A 986 13.38 3.21 2.16
N VAL A 987 13.85 2.17 2.86
CA VAL A 987 14.97 1.35 2.41
C VAL A 987 14.41 0.04 1.90
N PHE A 988 14.92 -0.46 0.78
CA PHE A 988 14.40 -1.68 0.17
C PHE A 988 15.49 -2.64 -0.30
N LEU A 989 15.12 -3.91 -0.37
CA LEU A 989 15.86 -5.00 -0.98
C LEU A 989 14.91 -5.77 -1.90
N ARG A 990 15.36 -6.04 -3.13
CA ARG A 990 14.62 -6.75 -4.16
C ARG A 990 15.49 -7.86 -4.72
N VAL A 991 14.91 -9.03 -4.94
CA VAL A 991 15.56 -10.22 -5.46
C VAL A 991 14.67 -10.81 -6.54
N PHE A 992 15.16 -10.86 -7.76
CA PHE A 992 14.58 -11.63 -8.86
C PHE A 992 15.37 -12.93 -9.04
N ASN A 993 14.66 -14.03 -9.28
CA ASN A 993 15.25 -15.37 -9.44
C ASN A 993 16.19 -15.75 -8.28
N ALA A 994 15.68 -15.77 -7.05
CA ALA A 994 16.43 -15.96 -5.82
C ALA A 994 17.29 -17.25 -5.79
N PHE A 995 16.83 -18.30 -6.48
CA PHE A 995 17.54 -19.58 -6.59
C PHE A 995 18.60 -19.63 -7.69
N ASP A 996 18.75 -18.57 -8.48
CA ASP A 996 19.77 -18.47 -9.53
C ASP A 996 19.63 -19.57 -10.58
N ASP A 997 18.38 -19.96 -10.89
CA ASP A 997 18.10 -20.94 -11.92
C ASP A 997 18.32 -20.28 -13.28
N ALA A 998 19.42 -20.63 -13.94
CA ALA A 998 19.78 -20.07 -15.23
C ALA A 998 18.84 -20.63 -16.30
N HIS A 999 17.88 -19.79 -16.72
CA HIS A 999 16.87 -20.14 -17.72
C HIS A 999 16.86 -19.10 -18.84
N ARG A 1000 16.39 -19.51 -20.02
CA ARG A 1000 16.14 -18.63 -21.15
C ARG A 1000 14.70 -18.14 -21.08
N GLU A 1001 14.49 -16.83 -21.10
CA GLU A 1001 13.15 -16.23 -21.19
C GLU A 1001 12.52 -16.49 -22.58
N HIS A 1002 11.23 -16.82 -22.64
CA HIS A 1002 10.61 -17.50 -23.78
C HIS A 1002 10.33 -16.67 -25.03
N PRO A 1003 10.49 -17.20 -26.27
CA PRO A 1003 11.43 -18.26 -26.67
C PRO A 1003 12.83 -17.71 -27.01
N GLU A 1004 12.92 -16.44 -27.38
CA GLU A 1004 14.12 -15.74 -27.88
C GLU A 1004 14.82 -14.85 -26.85
N GLY A 1005 14.50 -15.00 -25.56
CA GLY A 1005 14.89 -14.04 -24.53
C GLY A 1005 16.31 -14.26 -24.05
N ALA A 1006 16.79 -13.33 -23.23
CA ALA A 1006 18.05 -13.43 -22.53
C ALA A 1006 18.06 -14.63 -21.58
N VAL A 1007 19.25 -15.16 -21.32
CA VAL A 1007 19.46 -16.10 -20.21
C VAL A 1007 19.55 -15.28 -18.93
N LEU A 1008 18.65 -15.51 -17.97
CA LEU A 1008 18.59 -14.78 -16.72
C LEU A 1008 19.06 -15.62 -15.53
N GLY A 1009 19.98 -15.05 -14.76
CA GLY A 1009 20.34 -15.53 -13.43
C GLY A 1009 19.63 -14.73 -12.33
N ARG A 1010 20.15 -14.82 -11.10
CA ARG A 1010 19.68 -14.02 -9.96
C ARG A 1010 20.02 -12.56 -10.14
N ILE A 1011 19.06 -11.67 -9.87
CA ILE A 1011 19.26 -10.22 -9.83
C ILE A 1011 18.90 -9.72 -8.43
N VAL A 1012 19.77 -8.93 -7.82
CA VAL A 1012 19.58 -8.37 -6.48
C VAL A 1012 19.82 -6.88 -6.54
N THR A 1013 18.85 -6.09 -6.10
CA THR A 1013 19.00 -4.64 -5.96
C THR A 1013 18.63 -4.21 -4.54
N ALA A 1014 19.34 -3.22 -4.03
CA ALA A 1014 19.03 -2.58 -2.76
C ALA A 1014 19.14 -1.06 -2.92
N GLY A 1015 18.28 -0.34 -2.21
CA GLY A 1015 18.18 1.10 -2.41
C GLY A 1015 17.49 1.83 -1.29
N VAL A 1016 17.41 3.13 -1.49
CA VAL A 1016 16.70 4.08 -0.63
C VAL A 1016 15.88 5.02 -1.49
N ARG A 1017 14.69 5.34 -1.01
CA ARG A 1017 13.89 6.47 -1.48
C ARG A 1017 13.73 7.45 -0.33
N ILE A 1018 13.78 8.74 -0.66
CA ILE A 1018 13.52 9.83 0.29
C ILE A 1018 12.55 10.79 -0.39
N ASP A 1019 11.48 11.11 0.32
CA ASP A 1019 10.46 12.08 -0.06
C ASP A 1019 10.55 13.25 0.94
N TRP A 1020 10.82 14.46 0.47
CA TRP A 1020 10.92 15.71 1.24
C TRP A 1020 9.72 16.62 1.03
#